data_AF-A0A7C4V4X7-F1
#
_entry.id   AF-A0A7C4V4X7-F1
#
_cell.length_a   1.000
_cell.length_b   1.000
_cell.length_c   1.000
_cell.angle_alpha   90.00
_cell.angle_beta   90.00
_cell.angle_gamma   90.00
#
_symmetry.space_group_name_H-M   'P 1'
#
loop_
_entity.id
_entity.type
_entity.pdbx_description
1 polymer ?
#
loop_
_entity_poly.entity_id
_entity_poly.type
_entity_poly.pdbx_seq_one_letter_code
_entity_poly.pdbx_strand_id
1 'polypeptide(L)'
;MREHASVDDLRRLVTQDAGLNGDVELVELTGLGAALDGLVDRLCRDRKVRLIASATAAELHKVRAKIGLMPLDMAHLGQWLEESRCQGTLPDIDAAAAQALLASSIHDDVLRHLPLNRCEGETGFYPATALFLGHRGQVPQSLAGMARLAELWFDQAASGRQNQLITKWGPEAIIRTVLASPRPDNHTTEICNALAELEDLAEDLAAALRETAWIHAGGKSWQPRQVLDLPAEAEKVWAAMAGACDSLLVCSQLPACLRAETIITRLAGILPDRRTSFEMALRALAEARVAGLCLDLAIHLNDLRRIARAGDGLGEQALGRGIWPLLASALREDLPDADLIATAGTLPGPDSATILTQMNALAGLAEGGANEQLARRLHLAAFKTNVASLRGADGHFPADLLLPNATDRFVRADAVAHDAPDLAPEARLDSRYADCLDSRETSVALPTAAETQVPLGKALERGLAPLVKHDIGDAILFSLAMTGRSEEIRALANQWRGQLSFDRIAHDLDQVPARLDLDPMTIPRRLDELRLQVSFPEEGMAWVYSVAGAPFRAPLSGRGEALLIQCRQRERTRQHIEAGVVCWEMVLGNVDPTSADDAKTLLRQFVSGLAPALLLGMPLQRQALLDQLDSYFDSDQRSLEDARRELREVLHDRLAGIRTGNVIRQAVADYHRFKYADPEKARDELWNAAQSPQGAAELLEAMRAKIKEMGYRPDRVLFELYQNAVDAQAQWHGSGKVQVEARRDNDGMINHIRLIHWGRPINQPGPDRTKAENEGHERDLSNMLAISHSAKEGDAITGRFGLGFKTVHMLSDSVGLASAGVVLRIVGGMVPVAWDEGETEARPYNDRGRKATLIDIPIAVDRRSEAAAAWDAFRDAAPLLAALGRSGEIKLIDGTQEPTGFGNDVSSLIDGAAVVALDRGRK
;
A
#
# COMPACT_ATOMS: atom_id res chain seq x y z
N MET A 1 -69.69 -93.75 25.34
CA MET A 1 -68.64 -93.51 24.32
C MET A 1 -67.52 -92.56 24.76
N ARG A 2 -67.69 -91.71 25.79
CA ARG A 2 -66.72 -90.64 26.16
C ARG A 2 -65.54 -91.06 27.07
N GLU A 3 -65.54 -92.25 27.69
CA GLU A 3 -64.49 -92.63 28.68
C GLU A 3 -63.31 -93.47 28.11
N HIS A 4 -63.45 -94.07 26.92
CA HIS A 4 -62.42 -94.98 26.35
C HIS A 4 -61.80 -94.51 25.03
N ALA A 5 -62.20 -93.36 24.50
CA ALA A 5 -61.57 -92.78 23.31
C ALA A 5 -60.17 -92.24 23.64
N SER A 6 -59.21 -92.43 22.73
CA SER A 6 -57.85 -91.89 22.84
C SER A 6 -57.89 -90.36 22.81
N VAL A 7 -56.85 -89.70 23.35
CA VAL A 7 -56.76 -88.23 23.36
C VAL A 7 -56.81 -87.68 21.93
N ASP A 8 -56.15 -88.35 20.98
CA ASP A 8 -56.11 -87.93 19.57
C ASP A 8 -57.45 -88.09 18.87
N ASP A 9 -58.18 -89.19 19.13
CA ASP A 9 -59.52 -89.39 18.57
C ASP A 9 -60.50 -88.34 19.09
N LEU A 10 -60.38 -87.98 20.37
CA LEU A 10 -61.19 -86.92 20.98
C LEU A 10 -60.84 -85.54 20.41
N ARG A 11 -59.55 -85.25 20.20
CA ARG A 11 -59.09 -83.98 19.60
C ARG A 11 -59.59 -83.84 18.16
N ARG A 12 -59.45 -84.87 17.33
CA ARG A 12 -59.95 -84.90 15.93
C ARG A 12 -61.48 -84.80 15.84
N LEU A 13 -62.18 -85.46 16.76
CA LEU A 13 -63.65 -85.39 16.81
C LEU A 13 -64.15 -83.99 17.16
N VAL A 14 -63.48 -83.31 18.09
CA VAL A 14 -63.88 -81.98 18.57
C VAL A 14 -63.52 -80.87 17.58
N THR A 15 -62.39 -80.97 16.88
CA THR A 15 -62.02 -80.03 15.80
C THR A 15 -62.71 -80.32 14.47
N GLN A 16 -63.30 -81.52 14.32
CA GLN A 16 -63.77 -82.07 13.04
C GLN A 16 -62.68 -82.14 11.96
N ASP A 17 -61.41 -82.15 12.37
CA ASP A 17 -60.24 -82.26 11.48
C ASP A 17 -59.60 -83.65 11.64
N ALA A 18 -59.86 -84.51 10.65
CA ALA A 18 -59.31 -85.87 10.62
C ALA A 18 -57.78 -85.91 10.49
N GLY A 19 -57.16 -84.82 10.02
CA GLY A 19 -55.72 -84.67 9.81
C GLY A 19 -54.98 -83.91 10.91
N LEU A 20 -55.64 -83.58 12.03
CA LEU A 20 -55.05 -82.79 13.10
C LEU A 20 -53.77 -83.43 13.65
N ASN A 21 -52.66 -82.69 13.61
CA ASN A 21 -51.37 -83.11 14.15
C ASN A 21 -51.32 -82.93 15.68
N GLY A 22 -50.56 -83.78 16.37
CA GLY A 22 -50.48 -83.79 17.83
C GLY A 22 -49.85 -82.53 18.44
N ASP A 23 -49.06 -81.78 17.66
CA ASP A 23 -48.36 -80.57 18.07
C ASP A 23 -49.19 -79.27 17.94
N VAL A 24 -50.44 -79.36 17.49
CA VAL A 24 -51.34 -78.22 17.31
C VAL A 24 -52.06 -77.90 18.63
N GLU A 25 -51.95 -76.69 19.15
CA GLU A 25 -52.63 -76.30 20.38
C GLU A 25 -54.14 -76.09 20.14
N LEU A 26 -54.99 -76.54 21.06
CA LEU A 26 -56.43 -76.29 20.98
C LEU A 26 -56.78 -75.15 21.92
N VAL A 27 -57.38 -74.10 21.39
CA VAL A 27 -57.75 -72.92 22.18
C VAL A 27 -59.26 -72.68 22.16
N GLU A 28 -59.75 -72.05 23.22
CA GLU A 28 -61.13 -71.56 23.32
C GLU A 28 -61.17 -70.08 23.68
N LEU A 29 -62.16 -69.36 23.16
CA LEU A 29 -62.39 -67.97 23.53
C LEU A 29 -63.25 -67.89 24.79
N THR A 30 -62.75 -67.20 25.83
CA THR A 30 -63.51 -66.94 27.05
C THR A 30 -64.12 -65.54 27.03
N GLY A 31 -65.46 -65.44 27.11
CA GLY A 31 -66.16 -64.19 27.46
C GLY A 31 -66.74 -63.33 26.32
N LEU A 32 -66.54 -63.67 25.04
CA LEU A 32 -67.05 -62.86 23.89
C LEU A 32 -68.00 -63.62 22.94
N GLY A 33 -68.36 -64.86 23.28
CA GLY A 33 -69.36 -65.68 22.56
C GLY A 33 -68.98 -66.04 21.12
N ALA A 34 -69.93 -66.58 20.36
CA ALA A 34 -69.73 -67.03 18.97
C ALA A 34 -69.42 -65.90 17.96
N ALA A 35 -69.44 -64.63 18.38
CA ALA A 35 -69.22 -63.47 17.52
C ALA A 35 -67.78 -63.37 16.97
N LEU A 36 -66.79 -63.91 17.70
CA LEU A 36 -65.39 -63.89 17.28
C LEU A 36 -64.88 -65.23 16.74
N ASP A 37 -65.66 -66.31 16.86
CA ASP A 37 -65.21 -67.65 16.48
C ASP A 37 -64.75 -67.70 15.03
N GLY A 38 -65.52 -67.10 14.11
CA GLY A 38 -65.19 -67.07 12.69
C GLY A 38 -63.93 -66.25 12.36
N LEU A 39 -63.68 -65.17 13.10
CA LEU A 39 -62.49 -64.34 12.91
C LEU A 39 -61.24 -65.03 13.45
N VAL A 40 -61.33 -65.60 14.64
CA VAL A 40 -60.20 -66.26 15.31
C VAL A 40 -59.84 -67.57 14.61
N ASP A 41 -60.82 -68.33 14.10
CA ASP A 41 -60.55 -69.48 13.24
C ASP A 41 -59.74 -69.09 12.00
N ARG A 42 -60.08 -67.97 11.34
CA ARG A 42 -59.31 -67.44 10.21
C ARG A 42 -57.89 -67.04 10.60
N LEU A 43 -57.70 -66.39 11.76
CA LEU A 43 -56.37 -66.04 12.29
C LEU A 43 -55.53 -67.27 12.66
N CYS A 44 -56.17 -68.39 13.00
CA CYS A 44 -55.51 -69.63 13.39
C CYS A 44 -55.00 -70.47 12.20
N ARG A 45 -55.47 -70.24 10.96
CA ARG A 45 -55.19 -71.11 9.80
C ARG A 45 -53.70 -71.39 9.60
N ASP A 46 -52.88 -70.35 9.68
CA ASP A 46 -51.43 -70.42 9.45
C ASP A 46 -50.62 -70.57 10.76
N ARG A 47 -51.31 -70.71 11.90
CA ARG A 47 -50.71 -70.93 13.22
C ARG A 47 -50.82 -72.41 13.59
N LYS A 48 -49.90 -72.89 14.44
CA LYS A 48 -50.00 -74.23 15.07
C LYS A 48 -51.03 -74.26 16.20
N VAL A 49 -52.18 -73.62 15.97
CA VAL A 49 -53.26 -73.45 16.94
C VAL A 49 -54.59 -73.67 16.20
N ARG A 50 -55.58 -74.28 16.85
CA ARG A 50 -56.95 -74.42 16.31
C ARG A 50 -57.95 -73.98 17.34
N LEU A 51 -58.90 -73.16 16.91
CA LEU A 51 -59.99 -72.71 17.75
C LEU A 51 -61.05 -73.81 17.86
N ILE A 52 -61.49 -74.10 19.07
CA ILE A 52 -62.75 -74.81 19.31
C ILE A 52 -63.86 -73.78 19.41
N ALA A 53 -64.83 -73.84 18.51
CA ALA A 53 -65.97 -72.93 18.49
C ALA A 53 -66.65 -72.88 19.87
N SER A 54 -67.03 -71.68 20.30
CA SER A 54 -67.58 -71.39 21.63
C SER A 54 -68.81 -72.26 21.96
N ALA A 55 -69.66 -72.53 20.97
CA ALA A 55 -70.81 -73.43 21.12
C ALA A 55 -70.38 -74.87 21.44
N THR A 56 -69.37 -75.39 20.73
CA THR A 56 -68.80 -76.71 20.98
C THR A 56 -68.08 -76.75 22.32
N ALA A 57 -67.26 -75.74 22.63
CA ALA A 57 -66.50 -75.64 23.87
C ALA A 57 -67.40 -75.67 25.12
N ALA A 58 -68.58 -75.04 25.07
CA ALA A 58 -69.57 -75.03 26.14
C ALA A 58 -70.07 -76.44 26.51
N GLU A 59 -70.17 -77.36 25.55
CA GLU A 59 -70.68 -78.72 25.75
C GLU A 59 -69.60 -79.72 26.24
N LEU A 60 -68.32 -79.33 26.26
CA LEU A 60 -67.18 -80.23 26.49
C LEU A 60 -66.82 -80.50 27.96
N HIS A 61 -67.71 -80.23 28.91
CA HIS A 61 -67.51 -80.27 30.37
C HIS A 61 -66.34 -81.15 30.88
N LYS A 62 -66.46 -82.49 30.81
CA LYS A 62 -65.47 -83.43 31.39
C LYS A 62 -64.28 -83.74 30.48
N VAL A 63 -64.28 -83.26 29.24
CA VAL A 63 -63.31 -83.66 28.20
C VAL A 63 -62.25 -82.57 27.95
N ARG A 64 -62.51 -81.31 28.32
CA ARG A 64 -61.64 -80.13 28.10
C ARG A 64 -60.19 -80.34 28.54
N ALA A 65 -59.99 -80.78 29.79
CA ALA A 65 -58.65 -81.03 30.32
C ALA A 65 -57.95 -82.20 29.60
N LYS A 66 -58.70 -83.24 29.20
CA LYS A 66 -58.16 -84.42 28.52
C LYS A 66 -57.67 -84.13 27.10
N ILE A 67 -58.30 -83.18 26.41
CA ILE A 67 -57.88 -82.77 25.06
C ILE A 67 -56.89 -81.59 25.05
N GLY A 68 -56.50 -81.07 26.22
CA GLY A 68 -55.57 -79.95 26.32
C GLY A 68 -56.14 -78.63 25.79
N LEU A 69 -57.45 -78.39 25.98
CA LEU A 69 -58.08 -77.13 25.58
C LEU A 69 -57.62 -75.99 26.52
N MET A 70 -57.00 -74.96 25.95
CA MET A 70 -56.49 -73.80 26.68
C MET A 70 -57.33 -72.54 26.44
N PRO A 71 -57.55 -71.68 27.44
CA PRO A 71 -58.21 -70.39 27.20
C PRO A 71 -57.27 -69.46 26.42
N LEU A 72 -57.78 -68.87 25.34
CA LEU A 72 -57.11 -67.79 24.62
C LEU A 72 -57.43 -66.46 25.32
N ASP A 73 -56.41 -65.88 25.97
CA ASP A 73 -56.51 -64.56 26.56
C ASP A 73 -56.55 -63.46 25.49
N MET A 74 -57.28 -62.38 25.79
CA MET A 74 -57.45 -61.21 24.92
C MET A 74 -56.13 -60.50 24.62
N ALA A 75 -55.15 -60.54 25.53
CA ALA A 75 -53.82 -59.98 25.24
C ALA A 75 -53.13 -60.71 24.07
N HIS A 76 -53.18 -62.04 24.04
CA HIS A 76 -52.61 -62.84 22.96
C HIS A 76 -53.40 -62.68 21.66
N LEU A 77 -54.73 -62.63 21.74
CA LEU A 77 -55.55 -62.31 20.56
C LEU A 77 -55.23 -60.92 20.00
N GLY A 78 -55.01 -59.92 20.85
CA GLY A 78 -54.57 -58.58 20.45
C GLY A 78 -53.22 -58.60 19.72
N GLN A 79 -52.25 -59.36 20.22
CA GLN A 79 -50.96 -59.55 19.52
C GLN A 79 -51.14 -60.18 18.14
N TRP A 80 -51.98 -61.21 18.03
CA TRP A 80 -52.22 -61.87 16.74
C TRP A 80 -52.87 -60.94 15.73
N LEU A 81 -53.84 -60.12 16.17
CA LEU A 81 -54.48 -59.11 15.33
C LEU A 81 -53.47 -58.05 14.86
N GLU A 82 -52.59 -57.59 15.75
CA GLU A 82 -51.57 -56.59 15.41
C GLU A 82 -50.49 -57.15 14.46
N GLU A 83 -50.04 -58.39 14.67
CA GLU A 83 -49.13 -59.10 13.77
C GLU A 83 -49.73 -59.23 12.37
N SER A 84 -50.97 -59.71 12.27
CA SER A 84 -51.67 -59.87 10.99
C SER A 84 -51.92 -58.51 10.30
N ARG A 85 -52.20 -57.45 11.07
CA ARG A 85 -52.30 -56.08 10.54
C ARG A 85 -50.97 -55.61 9.96
N CYS A 86 -49.87 -55.76 10.71
CA CYS A 86 -48.52 -55.37 10.26
C CYS A 86 -48.07 -56.15 9.01
N GLN A 87 -48.51 -57.41 8.87
CA GLN A 87 -48.20 -58.26 7.72
C GLN A 87 -49.16 -58.08 6.54
N GLY A 88 -50.23 -57.30 6.68
CA GLY A 88 -51.25 -57.13 5.65
C GLY A 88 -52.12 -58.38 5.42
N THR A 89 -52.17 -59.31 6.37
CA THR A 89 -52.90 -60.58 6.31
C THR A 89 -54.13 -60.62 7.22
N LEU A 90 -54.55 -59.45 7.71
CA LEU A 90 -55.72 -59.32 8.59
C LEU A 90 -56.99 -59.83 7.89
N PRO A 91 -57.71 -60.82 8.44
CA PRO A 91 -58.95 -61.31 7.84
C PRO A 91 -60.06 -60.24 7.88
N ASP A 92 -61.02 -60.35 6.97
CA ASP A 92 -62.21 -59.48 6.99
C ASP A 92 -62.94 -59.56 8.33
N ILE A 93 -63.20 -58.39 8.92
CA ILE A 93 -63.92 -58.23 10.18
C ILE A 93 -65.35 -57.83 9.84
N ASP A 94 -66.33 -58.64 10.27
CA ASP A 94 -67.74 -58.30 10.14
C ASP A 94 -68.24 -57.42 11.30
N ALA A 95 -69.49 -56.97 11.22
CA ALA A 95 -70.07 -56.06 12.21
C ALA A 95 -70.14 -56.66 13.63
N ALA A 96 -70.43 -57.96 13.75
CA ALA A 96 -70.55 -58.62 15.04
C ALA A 96 -69.16 -58.77 15.68
N ALA A 97 -68.15 -59.15 14.89
CA ALA A 97 -66.78 -59.25 15.33
C ALA A 97 -66.20 -57.87 15.71
N ALA A 98 -66.44 -56.83 14.91
CA ALA A 98 -65.97 -55.48 15.20
C ALA A 98 -66.50 -54.94 16.54
N GLN A 99 -67.80 -55.11 16.79
CA GLN A 99 -68.44 -54.69 18.05
C GLN A 99 -67.92 -55.51 19.24
N ALA A 100 -67.74 -56.82 19.07
CA ALA A 100 -67.19 -57.69 20.12
C ALA A 100 -65.73 -57.37 20.46
N LEU A 101 -64.91 -57.02 19.46
CA LEU A 101 -63.53 -56.57 19.68
C LEU A 101 -63.48 -55.23 20.43
N LEU A 102 -64.35 -54.27 20.09
CA LEU A 102 -64.42 -52.99 20.80
C LEU A 102 -64.91 -53.14 22.26
N ALA A 103 -65.79 -54.11 22.53
CA ALA A 103 -66.25 -54.44 23.87
C ALA A 103 -65.27 -55.33 24.67
N SER A 104 -64.14 -55.73 24.06
CA SER A 104 -63.15 -56.61 24.68
C SER A 104 -62.15 -55.85 25.58
N SER A 105 -61.35 -56.60 26.33
CA SER A 105 -60.24 -56.07 27.14
C SER A 105 -58.90 -55.97 26.39
N ILE A 106 -58.92 -55.96 25.05
CA ILE A 106 -57.71 -55.73 24.25
C ILE A 106 -57.21 -54.29 24.47
N HIS A 107 -55.89 -54.12 24.48
CA HIS A 107 -55.24 -52.83 24.70
C HIS A 107 -55.64 -51.80 23.63
N ASP A 108 -55.84 -50.56 24.05
CA ASP A 108 -56.33 -49.47 23.19
C ASP A 108 -55.41 -49.20 22.00
N ASP A 109 -54.10 -49.29 22.18
CA ASP A 109 -53.12 -49.09 21.10
C ASP A 109 -53.30 -50.07 19.94
N VAL A 110 -53.71 -51.31 20.22
CA VAL A 110 -54.02 -52.28 19.15
C VAL A 110 -55.36 -51.95 18.51
N LEU A 111 -56.41 -51.76 19.33
CA LEU A 111 -57.76 -51.49 18.85
C LEU A 111 -57.84 -50.22 17.98
N ARG A 112 -57.03 -49.20 18.28
CA ARG A 112 -57.02 -47.92 17.57
C ARG A 112 -56.65 -48.07 16.09
N HIS A 113 -55.82 -49.07 15.76
CA HIS A 113 -55.32 -49.30 14.41
C HIS A 113 -56.10 -50.37 13.63
N LEU A 114 -57.03 -51.08 14.27
CA LEU A 114 -57.86 -52.09 13.62
C LEU A 114 -59.10 -51.47 12.96
N PRO A 115 -59.53 -51.97 11.78
CA PRO A 115 -60.73 -51.49 11.11
C PRO A 115 -62.01 -51.98 11.81
N LEU A 116 -62.39 -51.31 12.90
CA LEU A 116 -63.52 -51.70 13.77
C LEU A 116 -64.69 -50.71 13.74
N ASN A 117 -64.49 -49.53 13.16
CA ASN A 117 -65.41 -48.40 13.30
C ASN A 117 -66.12 -48.09 12.00
N ARG A 118 -67.41 -47.71 12.06
CA ARG A 118 -68.17 -47.27 10.90
C ARG A 118 -67.96 -45.79 10.63
N CYS A 119 -68.06 -45.40 9.37
CA CYS A 119 -68.04 -44.00 8.94
C CYS A 119 -69.42 -43.60 8.40
N GLU A 120 -69.90 -42.42 8.77
CA GLU A 120 -71.18 -41.90 8.30
C GLU A 120 -71.22 -41.81 6.76
N GLY A 121 -72.15 -42.54 6.13
CA GLY A 121 -72.37 -42.49 4.68
C GLY A 121 -71.39 -43.31 3.83
N GLU A 122 -70.49 -44.08 4.43
CA GLU A 122 -69.58 -44.98 3.72
C GLU A 122 -69.82 -46.46 4.08
N THR A 123 -69.55 -47.37 3.14
CA THR A 123 -69.65 -48.82 3.37
C THR A 123 -68.26 -49.39 3.71
N GLY A 124 -68.08 -49.88 4.94
CA GLY A 124 -66.83 -50.51 5.39
C GLY A 124 -66.47 -50.18 6.84
N PHE A 125 -65.34 -50.72 7.31
CA PHE A 125 -64.80 -50.41 8.62
C PHE A 125 -63.46 -49.70 8.53
N TYR A 126 -63.23 -48.79 9.47
CA TYR A 126 -62.07 -47.92 9.54
C TYR A 126 -61.39 -47.99 10.91
N PRO A 127 -60.06 -47.81 10.96
CA PRO A 127 -59.37 -47.63 12.22
C PRO A 127 -59.79 -46.35 12.91
N ALA A 128 -59.71 -46.33 14.23
CA ALA A 128 -60.07 -45.14 15.01
C ALA A 128 -59.18 -43.94 14.65
N THR A 129 -57.93 -44.19 14.23
CA THR A 129 -57.02 -43.14 13.73
C THR A 129 -57.46 -42.48 12.42
N ALA A 130 -58.41 -43.06 11.69
CA ALA A 130 -58.88 -42.53 10.40
C ALA A 130 -60.23 -41.82 10.50
N LEU A 131 -60.81 -41.72 11.70
CA LEU A 131 -62.14 -41.16 11.95
C LEU A 131 -62.08 -40.08 13.03
N PHE A 132 -63.14 -39.27 13.08
CA PHE A 132 -63.36 -38.30 14.14
C PHE A 132 -64.75 -38.45 14.76
N LEU A 133 -64.86 -38.15 16.05
CA LEU A 133 -66.12 -38.10 16.76
C LEU A 133 -66.70 -36.68 16.69
N GLY A 134 -67.85 -36.49 16.05
CA GLY A 134 -68.50 -35.18 15.95
C GLY A 134 -69.80 -35.21 15.15
N HIS A 135 -70.35 -34.03 14.89
CA HIS A 135 -71.55 -33.88 14.06
C HIS A 135 -71.23 -33.21 12.74
N ARG A 136 -71.95 -33.60 11.67
CA ARG A 136 -71.73 -33.06 10.32
C ARG A 136 -71.88 -31.54 10.23
N GLY A 137 -72.73 -30.94 11.06
CA GLY A 137 -72.87 -29.48 11.14
C GLY A 137 -71.66 -28.74 11.73
N GLN A 138 -70.73 -29.43 12.38
CA GLN A 138 -69.47 -28.87 12.92
C GLN A 138 -68.32 -28.94 11.91
N VAL A 139 -68.50 -29.66 10.80
CA VAL A 139 -67.51 -29.77 9.74
C VAL A 139 -67.70 -28.61 8.76
N PRO A 140 -66.67 -27.79 8.49
CA PRO A 140 -66.74 -26.77 7.44
C PRO A 140 -67.14 -27.37 6.09
N GLN A 141 -67.98 -26.68 5.31
CA GLN A 141 -68.49 -27.22 4.04
C GLN A 141 -67.37 -27.60 3.06
N SER A 142 -66.27 -26.85 3.05
CA SER A 142 -65.07 -27.11 2.25
C SER A 142 -64.37 -28.43 2.62
N LEU A 143 -64.55 -28.93 3.84
CA LEU A 143 -63.97 -30.17 4.35
C LEU A 143 -64.96 -31.33 4.42
N ALA A 144 -66.24 -31.11 4.08
CA ALA A 144 -67.31 -32.10 4.22
C ALA A 144 -67.07 -33.41 3.46
N GLY A 145 -66.30 -33.37 2.36
CA GLY A 145 -65.90 -34.55 1.58
C GLY A 145 -64.62 -35.24 2.06
N MET A 146 -63.93 -34.67 3.05
CA MET A 146 -62.64 -35.17 3.56
C MET A 146 -62.72 -35.59 5.04
N ALA A 147 -63.62 -34.99 5.81
CA ALA A 147 -63.87 -35.34 7.20
C ALA A 147 -64.66 -36.65 7.30
N ARG A 148 -64.04 -37.70 7.83
CA ARG A 148 -64.71 -38.96 8.12
C ARG A 148 -65.20 -38.98 9.56
N LEU A 149 -66.52 -38.91 9.74
CA LEU A 149 -67.15 -38.92 11.06
C LEU A 149 -67.56 -40.35 11.44
N ALA A 150 -67.23 -40.74 12.67
CA ALA A 150 -67.55 -42.05 13.19
C ALA A 150 -69.05 -42.20 13.48
N GLU A 151 -69.63 -43.31 13.04
CA GLU A 151 -70.95 -43.76 13.49
C GLU A 151 -70.76 -44.65 14.73
N LEU A 152 -71.40 -44.28 15.84
CA LEU A 152 -71.31 -45.03 17.09
C LEU A 152 -72.13 -46.31 17.02
N TRP A 153 -71.58 -47.40 17.55
CA TRP A 153 -72.31 -48.65 17.74
C TRP A 153 -73.46 -48.47 18.74
N PHE A 154 -74.56 -49.19 18.55
CA PHE A 154 -75.70 -49.17 19.49
C PHE A 154 -75.36 -49.75 20.86
N ASP A 155 -74.36 -50.64 20.94
CA ASP A 155 -73.91 -51.23 22.19
C ASP A 155 -73.11 -50.24 23.04
N GLN A 156 -73.43 -50.19 24.34
CA GLN A 156 -72.86 -49.22 25.27
C GLN A 156 -71.38 -49.46 25.56
N ALA A 157 -70.92 -50.71 25.59
CA ALA A 157 -69.52 -51.02 25.84
C ALA A 157 -68.67 -50.64 24.61
N ALA A 158 -69.11 -51.04 23.41
CA ALA A 158 -68.44 -50.70 22.16
C ALA A 158 -68.42 -49.18 21.91
N SER A 159 -69.55 -48.48 22.03
CA SER A 159 -69.60 -47.02 21.86
C SER A 159 -68.82 -46.26 22.95
N GLY A 160 -68.81 -46.76 24.19
CA GLY A 160 -67.96 -46.24 25.26
C GLY A 160 -66.47 -46.31 24.90
N ARG A 161 -66.02 -47.44 24.34
CA ARG A 161 -64.65 -47.62 23.85
C ARG A 161 -64.35 -46.73 22.62
N GLN A 162 -65.29 -46.59 21.70
CA GLN A 162 -65.16 -45.68 20.55
C GLN A 162 -64.95 -44.23 20.99
N ASN A 163 -65.68 -43.74 21.99
CA ASN A 163 -65.52 -42.39 22.54
C ASN A 163 -64.14 -42.17 23.19
N GLN A 164 -63.45 -43.23 23.60
CA GLN A 164 -62.08 -43.16 24.16
C GLN A 164 -61.01 -43.26 23.06
N LEU A 165 -61.26 -44.08 22.03
CA LEU A 165 -60.29 -44.38 20.98
C LEU A 165 -60.27 -43.37 19.84
N ILE A 166 -61.42 -42.80 19.49
CA ILE A 166 -61.60 -41.91 18.34
C ILE A 166 -61.44 -40.46 18.79
N THR A 167 -60.57 -39.71 18.12
CA THR A 167 -60.33 -38.30 18.42
C THR A 167 -61.58 -37.46 18.12
N LYS A 168 -61.89 -36.50 18.99
CA LYS A 168 -63.01 -35.56 18.76
C LYS A 168 -62.72 -34.64 17.59
N TRP A 169 -63.76 -34.31 16.83
CA TRP A 169 -63.70 -33.25 15.82
C TRP A 169 -63.54 -31.90 16.52
N GLY A 170 -62.54 -31.13 16.11
CA GLY A 170 -62.17 -29.84 16.69
C GLY A 170 -61.05 -29.17 15.89
N PRO A 171 -60.48 -28.06 16.38
CA PRO A 171 -59.49 -27.29 15.62
C PRO A 171 -58.25 -28.09 15.18
N GLU A 172 -57.69 -28.96 16.02
CA GLU A 172 -56.57 -29.83 15.61
C GLU A 172 -56.96 -30.82 14.51
N ALA A 173 -58.17 -31.39 14.60
CA ALA A 173 -58.71 -32.31 13.59
C ALA A 173 -58.89 -31.62 12.24
N ILE A 174 -59.34 -30.36 12.25
CA ILE A 174 -59.45 -29.51 11.06
C ILE A 174 -58.07 -29.37 10.41
N ILE A 175 -57.07 -28.94 11.18
CA ILE A 175 -55.70 -28.76 10.65
C ILE A 175 -55.16 -30.07 10.08
N ARG A 176 -55.24 -31.19 10.83
CA ARG A 176 -54.75 -32.49 10.36
C ARG A 176 -55.45 -32.97 9.09
N THR A 177 -56.76 -32.76 9.00
CA THR A 177 -57.55 -33.12 7.80
C THR A 177 -57.13 -32.28 6.60
N VAL A 178 -56.92 -30.98 6.79
CA VAL A 178 -56.45 -30.09 5.72
C VAL A 178 -55.05 -30.47 5.26
N LEU A 179 -54.10 -30.68 6.18
CA LEU A 179 -52.72 -31.01 5.85
C LEU A 179 -52.58 -32.36 5.13
N ALA A 180 -53.48 -33.32 5.41
CA ALA A 180 -53.54 -34.60 4.72
C ALA A 180 -54.24 -34.51 3.34
N SER A 181 -54.85 -33.38 2.99
CA SER A 181 -55.54 -33.23 1.71
C SER A 181 -54.57 -33.08 0.53
N PRO A 182 -54.98 -33.41 -0.72
CA PRO A 182 -54.12 -33.24 -1.89
C PRO A 182 -53.76 -31.78 -2.22
N ARG A 183 -54.55 -30.81 -1.73
CA ARG A 183 -54.37 -29.37 -1.96
C ARG A 183 -54.63 -28.58 -0.66
N PRO A 184 -53.72 -28.65 0.33
CA PRO A 184 -53.91 -27.98 1.62
C PRO A 184 -54.07 -26.46 1.48
N ASP A 185 -53.46 -25.87 0.46
CA ASP A 185 -53.48 -24.44 0.17
C ASP A 185 -54.87 -23.87 -0.10
N ASN A 186 -55.76 -24.66 -0.71
CA ASN A 186 -57.15 -24.27 -0.93
C ASN A 186 -57.93 -24.01 0.37
N HIS A 187 -57.38 -24.44 1.51
CA HIS A 187 -58.03 -24.41 2.81
C HIS A 187 -57.26 -23.54 3.83
N THR A 188 -56.54 -22.52 3.35
CA THR A 188 -55.77 -21.59 4.19
C THR A 188 -56.67 -20.93 5.26
N THR A 189 -57.90 -20.58 4.90
CA THR A 189 -58.86 -19.92 5.80
C THR A 189 -59.31 -20.85 6.92
N GLU A 190 -59.49 -22.14 6.64
CA GLU A 190 -59.90 -23.16 7.60
C GLU A 190 -58.79 -23.42 8.62
N ILE A 191 -57.53 -23.50 8.20
CA ILE A 191 -56.39 -23.57 9.12
C ILE A 191 -56.32 -22.30 9.97
N CYS A 192 -56.51 -21.13 9.36
CA CYS A 192 -56.50 -19.85 10.07
C CYS A 192 -57.57 -19.79 11.17
N ASN A 193 -58.81 -20.19 10.87
CA ASN A 193 -59.90 -20.22 11.84
C ASN A 193 -59.62 -21.24 12.95
N ALA A 194 -59.10 -22.43 12.60
CA ALA A 194 -58.72 -23.42 13.59
C ALA A 194 -57.62 -22.92 14.53
N LEU A 195 -56.58 -22.27 14.00
CA LEU A 195 -55.50 -21.68 14.81
C LEU A 195 -56.02 -20.59 15.77
N ALA A 196 -57.06 -19.85 15.39
CA ALA A 196 -57.67 -18.84 16.24
C ALA A 196 -58.43 -19.42 17.44
N GLU A 197 -58.95 -20.64 17.32
CA GLU A 197 -59.70 -21.34 18.38
C GLU A 197 -58.81 -22.22 19.29
N LEU A 198 -57.55 -22.46 18.91
CA LEU A 198 -56.62 -23.28 19.68
C LEU A 198 -56.03 -22.53 20.88
N GLU A 199 -56.11 -23.17 22.05
CA GLU A 199 -55.43 -22.73 23.27
C GLU A 199 -53.92 -23.02 23.21
N ASP A 200 -53.54 -24.24 22.82
CA ASP A 200 -52.16 -24.70 22.64
C ASP A 200 -52.01 -25.47 21.32
N LEU A 201 -50.81 -25.40 20.72
CA LEU A 201 -50.49 -26.12 19.49
C LEU A 201 -49.48 -27.23 19.80
N ALA A 202 -49.90 -28.48 19.60
CA ALA A 202 -49.02 -29.63 19.76
C ALA A 202 -47.83 -29.59 18.78
N GLU A 203 -46.64 -29.95 19.26
CA GLU A 203 -45.38 -29.83 18.48
C GLU A 203 -45.38 -30.70 17.21
N ASP A 204 -46.03 -31.86 17.22
CA ASP A 204 -46.17 -32.69 16.02
C ASP A 204 -47.02 -32.00 14.94
N LEU A 205 -48.06 -31.28 15.35
CA LEU A 205 -48.90 -30.49 14.46
C LEU A 205 -48.18 -29.22 13.97
N ALA A 206 -47.41 -28.56 14.84
CA ALA A 206 -46.56 -27.44 14.46
C ALA A 206 -45.51 -27.88 13.42
N ALA A 207 -44.87 -29.04 13.61
CA ALA A 207 -43.94 -29.60 12.63
C ALA A 207 -44.62 -29.89 11.29
N ALA A 208 -45.81 -30.50 11.28
CA ALA A 208 -46.56 -30.75 10.06
C ALA A 208 -46.96 -29.45 9.33
N LEU A 209 -47.37 -28.42 10.09
CA LEU A 209 -47.65 -27.09 9.56
C LEU A 209 -46.42 -26.47 8.90
N ARG A 210 -45.21 -26.62 9.49
CA ARG A 210 -43.96 -26.06 8.95
C ARG A 210 -43.56 -26.65 7.60
N GLU A 211 -43.75 -27.96 7.41
CA GLU A 211 -43.28 -28.69 6.23
C GLU A 211 -44.28 -28.70 5.07
N THR A 212 -45.57 -28.48 5.35
CA THR A 212 -46.63 -28.61 4.34
C THR A 212 -46.91 -27.27 3.66
N ALA A 213 -47.09 -27.28 2.33
CA ALA A 213 -47.44 -26.10 1.57
C ALA A 213 -48.96 -25.83 1.65
N TRP A 214 -49.39 -25.08 2.66
CA TRP A 214 -50.80 -24.82 2.97
C TRP A 214 -51.19 -23.34 2.91
N ILE A 215 -50.25 -22.42 2.73
CA ILE A 215 -50.54 -20.99 2.64
C ILE A 215 -50.77 -20.62 1.18
N HIS A 216 -51.98 -20.19 0.83
CA HIS A 216 -52.28 -19.66 -0.50
C HIS A 216 -52.16 -18.14 -0.52
N ALA A 217 -51.19 -17.62 -1.27
CA ALA A 217 -50.96 -16.19 -1.42
C ALA A 217 -50.43 -15.86 -2.82
N GLY A 218 -50.94 -14.78 -3.43
CA GLY A 218 -50.49 -14.34 -4.76
C GLY A 218 -50.69 -15.37 -5.89
N GLY A 219 -51.66 -16.29 -5.75
CA GLY A 219 -51.92 -17.36 -6.72
C GLY A 219 -50.97 -18.55 -6.64
N LYS A 220 -50.09 -18.61 -5.62
CA LYS A 220 -49.15 -19.71 -5.37
C LYS A 220 -49.40 -20.34 -4.00
N SER A 221 -48.92 -21.58 -3.84
CA SER A 221 -48.92 -22.31 -2.57
C SER A 221 -47.54 -22.20 -1.91
N TRP A 222 -47.53 -21.93 -0.61
CA TRP A 222 -46.34 -21.64 0.17
C TRP A 222 -46.28 -22.51 1.42
N GLN A 223 -45.08 -22.99 1.74
CA GLN A 223 -44.77 -23.53 3.06
C GLN A 223 -44.48 -22.37 4.03
N PRO A 224 -44.84 -22.48 5.32
CA PRO A 224 -44.48 -21.45 6.31
C PRO A 224 -42.99 -21.15 6.37
N ARG A 225 -42.13 -22.16 6.14
CA ARG A 225 -40.68 -21.98 6.07
C ARG A 225 -40.18 -21.14 4.90
N GLN A 226 -41.02 -20.81 3.93
CA GLN A 226 -40.68 -19.94 2.79
C GLN A 226 -41.13 -18.49 3.03
N VAL A 227 -41.68 -18.18 4.20
CA VAL A 227 -42.15 -16.85 4.55
C VAL A 227 -41.04 -16.09 5.28
N LEU A 228 -40.76 -14.87 4.83
CA LEU A 228 -39.74 -13.99 5.37
C LEU A 228 -40.38 -12.96 6.31
N ASP A 229 -39.93 -12.96 7.56
CA ASP A 229 -40.19 -11.91 8.54
C ASP A 229 -39.08 -10.85 8.46
N LEU A 230 -39.27 -9.87 7.57
CA LEU A 230 -38.35 -8.75 7.39
C LEU A 230 -38.98 -7.43 7.88
N PRO A 231 -38.18 -6.49 8.43
CA PRO A 231 -38.65 -5.14 8.68
C PRO A 231 -39.20 -4.47 7.41
N ALA A 232 -40.18 -3.56 7.54
CA ALA A 232 -40.86 -2.93 6.41
C ALA A 232 -39.92 -2.23 5.40
N GLU A 233 -38.77 -1.74 5.86
CA GLU A 233 -37.73 -1.17 4.99
C GLU A 233 -37.05 -2.26 4.14
N ALA A 234 -36.64 -3.37 4.77
CA ALA A 234 -36.04 -4.52 4.11
C ALA A 234 -37.02 -5.21 3.15
N GLU A 235 -38.31 -5.30 3.49
CA GLU A 235 -39.33 -5.85 2.59
C GLU A 235 -39.48 -5.04 1.29
N LYS A 236 -39.43 -3.69 1.38
CA LYS A 236 -39.49 -2.83 0.18
C LYS A 236 -38.30 -3.06 -0.75
N VAL A 237 -37.11 -3.18 -0.15
CA VAL A 237 -35.86 -3.45 -0.88
C VAL A 237 -35.92 -4.84 -1.50
N TRP A 238 -36.34 -5.84 -0.72
CA TRP A 238 -36.59 -7.19 -1.21
C TRP A 238 -37.54 -7.17 -2.41
N ALA A 239 -38.70 -6.52 -2.32
CA ALA A 239 -39.65 -6.43 -3.42
C ALA A 239 -39.07 -5.78 -4.69
N ALA A 240 -38.16 -4.82 -4.55
CA ALA A 240 -37.49 -4.16 -5.69
C ALA A 240 -36.40 -5.03 -6.33
N MET A 241 -35.73 -5.89 -5.55
CA MET A 241 -34.61 -6.74 -6.00
C MET A 241 -35.05 -8.16 -6.39
N ALA A 242 -36.07 -8.70 -5.72
CA ALA A 242 -36.52 -10.08 -5.78
C ALA A 242 -37.39 -10.39 -7.01
N GLY A 243 -37.42 -9.51 -8.01
CA GLY A 243 -38.02 -9.83 -9.32
C GLY A 243 -37.46 -11.11 -9.97
N ALA A 244 -36.36 -11.65 -9.43
CA ALA A 244 -35.77 -12.94 -9.80
C ALA A 244 -36.00 -14.10 -8.79
N CYS A 245 -36.49 -13.84 -7.57
CA CYS A 245 -36.61 -14.83 -6.49
C CYS A 245 -38.07 -15.24 -6.28
N ASP A 246 -38.54 -16.16 -7.11
CA ASP A 246 -39.94 -16.61 -7.15
C ASP A 246 -40.29 -17.65 -6.05
N SER A 247 -39.38 -17.87 -5.11
CA SER A 247 -39.33 -18.98 -4.15
C SER A 247 -39.57 -18.59 -2.68
N LEU A 248 -39.74 -17.30 -2.37
CA LEU A 248 -39.96 -16.79 -1.01
C LEU A 248 -41.12 -15.75 -0.98
N LEU A 249 -41.86 -15.72 0.11
CA LEU A 249 -42.99 -14.83 0.37
C LEU A 249 -42.65 -13.88 1.53
N VAL A 250 -43.03 -12.60 1.49
CA VAL A 250 -42.84 -11.71 2.65
C VAL A 250 -44.09 -11.66 3.54
N CYS A 251 -43.92 -11.45 4.85
CA CYS A 251 -45.02 -11.39 5.82
C CYS A 251 -46.14 -10.42 5.43
N SER A 252 -45.81 -9.27 4.84
CA SER A 252 -46.83 -8.31 4.36
C SER A 252 -47.74 -8.83 3.24
N GLN A 253 -47.32 -9.87 2.52
CA GLN A 253 -48.10 -10.52 1.45
C GLN A 253 -48.98 -11.68 1.95
N LEU A 254 -48.91 -12.03 3.24
CA LEU A 254 -49.78 -13.05 3.81
C LEU A 254 -51.27 -12.65 3.72
N PRO A 255 -52.17 -13.64 3.54
CA PRO A 255 -53.62 -13.43 3.64
C PRO A 255 -54.00 -12.67 4.91
N ALA A 256 -55.01 -11.80 4.81
CA ALA A 256 -55.43 -10.93 5.92
C ALA A 256 -55.78 -11.69 7.20
N CYS A 257 -56.33 -12.90 7.05
CA CYS A 257 -56.68 -13.77 8.18
C CYS A 257 -55.43 -14.19 8.98
N LEU A 258 -54.31 -14.52 8.32
CA LEU A 258 -53.05 -14.91 8.97
C LEU A 258 -52.26 -13.72 9.56
N ARG A 259 -52.64 -12.48 9.22
CA ARG A 259 -52.03 -11.26 9.75
C ARG A 259 -52.73 -10.73 11.02
N ALA A 260 -53.75 -11.43 11.52
CA ALA A 260 -54.38 -11.08 12.79
C ALA A 260 -53.43 -11.32 13.98
N GLU A 261 -53.41 -10.40 14.94
CA GLU A 261 -52.46 -10.40 16.09
C GLU A 261 -52.52 -11.70 16.92
N THR A 262 -53.73 -12.24 17.11
CA THR A 262 -53.96 -13.51 17.81
C THR A 262 -53.32 -14.70 17.10
N ILE A 263 -53.21 -14.65 15.77
CA ILE A 263 -52.70 -15.75 14.94
C ILE A 263 -51.20 -15.62 14.72
N ILE A 264 -50.68 -14.40 14.54
CA ILE A 264 -49.24 -14.14 14.43
C ILE A 264 -48.48 -14.74 15.62
N THR A 265 -49.03 -14.60 16.83
CA THR A 265 -48.44 -15.18 18.04
C THR A 265 -48.33 -16.71 17.97
N ARG A 266 -49.31 -17.38 17.36
CA ARG A 266 -49.30 -18.85 17.13
C ARG A 266 -48.33 -19.25 16.02
N LEU A 267 -48.19 -18.39 15.01
CA LEU A 267 -47.28 -18.60 13.89
C LEU A 267 -45.81 -18.40 14.26
N ALA A 268 -45.48 -17.74 15.38
CA ALA A 268 -44.09 -17.46 15.78
C ALA A 268 -43.20 -18.71 15.94
N GLY A 269 -43.77 -19.88 16.24
CA GLY A 269 -43.04 -21.17 16.29
C GLY A 269 -43.08 -21.99 14.98
N ILE A 270 -43.71 -21.45 13.95
CA ILE A 270 -43.94 -22.09 12.64
C ILE A 270 -43.20 -21.33 11.53
N LEU A 271 -43.28 -20.00 11.54
CA LEU A 271 -42.57 -19.13 10.61
C LEU A 271 -41.09 -19.02 11.02
N PRO A 272 -40.19 -18.79 10.04
CA PRO A 272 -38.82 -18.41 10.33
C PRO A 272 -38.77 -17.14 11.18
N ASP A 273 -37.84 -17.10 12.14
CA ASP A 273 -37.55 -15.87 12.86
C ASP A 273 -36.85 -14.85 11.95
N ARG A 274 -36.68 -13.61 12.44
CA ARG A 274 -36.02 -12.54 11.66
C ARG A 274 -34.63 -12.91 11.20
N ARG A 275 -33.85 -13.57 12.07
CA ARG A 275 -32.49 -14.02 11.75
C ARG A 275 -32.51 -14.97 10.55
N THR A 276 -33.30 -16.03 10.65
CA THR A 276 -33.44 -17.03 9.59
C THR A 276 -33.97 -16.39 8.32
N SER A 277 -34.87 -15.41 8.43
CA SER A 277 -35.41 -14.65 7.30
C SER A 277 -34.34 -13.84 6.56
N PHE A 278 -33.42 -13.16 7.26
CA PHE A 278 -32.29 -12.47 6.62
C PHE A 278 -31.31 -13.45 5.98
N GLU A 279 -30.99 -14.58 6.64
CA GLU A 279 -30.13 -15.63 6.09
C GLU A 279 -30.72 -16.20 4.78
N MET A 280 -32.01 -16.51 4.77
CA MET A 280 -32.74 -16.98 3.59
C MET A 280 -32.77 -15.94 2.47
N ALA A 281 -33.05 -14.67 2.79
CA ALA A 281 -33.10 -13.60 1.81
C ALA A 281 -31.74 -13.39 1.12
N LEU A 282 -30.66 -13.29 1.90
CA LEU A 282 -29.31 -13.11 1.36
C LEU A 282 -28.86 -14.32 0.54
N ARG A 283 -29.19 -15.54 0.96
CA ARG A 283 -28.90 -16.77 0.21
C ARG A 283 -29.64 -16.80 -1.14
N ALA A 284 -30.91 -16.43 -1.16
CA ALA A 284 -31.68 -16.36 -2.40
C ALA A 284 -31.10 -15.32 -3.38
N LEU A 285 -30.63 -14.17 -2.88
CA LEU A 285 -29.94 -13.18 -3.70
C LEU A 285 -28.58 -13.66 -4.22
N ALA A 286 -27.84 -14.45 -3.43
CA ALA A 286 -26.61 -15.10 -3.87
C ALA A 286 -26.89 -16.10 -5.01
N GLU A 287 -27.95 -16.90 -4.89
CA GLU A 287 -28.41 -17.81 -5.95
C GLU A 287 -28.84 -17.05 -7.23
N ALA A 288 -29.47 -15.88 -7.07
CA ALA A 288 -29.80 -14.97 -8.16
C ALA A 288 -28.58 -14.16 -8.69
N ARG A 289 -27.38 -14.40 -8.15
CA ARG A 289 -26.11 -13.75 -8.52
C ARG A 289 -26.11 -12.22 -8.38
N VAL A 290 -26.81 -11.71 -7.37
CA VAL A 290 -26.77 -10.28 -7.03
C VAL A 290 -25.41 -9.92 -6.44
N ALA A 291 -24.77 -8.88 -6.97
CA ALA A 291 -23.46 -8.43 -6.54
C ALA A 291 -23.41 -8.00 -5.06
N GLY A 292 -22.35 -8.41 -4.38
CA GLY A 292 -22.03 -8.03 -2.99
C GLY A 292 -21.43 -6.62 -2.85
N LEU A 293 -20.82 -6.37 -1.69
CA LEU A 293 -20.08 -5.13 -1.42
C LEU A 293 -18.68 -5.16 -2.04
N CYS A 294 -18.13 -4.00 -2.38
CA CYS A 294 -16.72 -3.84 -2.77
C CYS A 294 -15.75 -3.91 -1.57
N LEU A 295 -16.30 -4.16 -0.38
CA LEU A 295 -15.60 -4.26 0.90
C LEU A 295 -15.81 -5.65 1.49
N ASP A 296 -14.79 -6.15 2.16
CA ASP A 296 -14.92 -7.33 3.01
C ASP A 296 -15.70 -6.97 4.29
N LEU A 297 -16.91 -7.52 4.41
CA LEU A 297 -17.77 -7.33 5.56
C LEU A 297 -17.11 -7.80 6.87
N ALA A 298 -16.33 -8.88 6.83
CA ALA A 298 -15.70 -9.44 8.04
C ALA A 298 -14.67 -8.47 8.64
N ILE A 299 -13.91 -7.80 7.78
CA ILE A 299 -12.87 -6.83 8.18
C ILE A 299 -13.51 -5.53 8.66
N HIS A 300 -14.59 -5.10 8.02
CA HIS A 300 -15.16 -3.76 8.20
C HIS A 300 -16.51 -3.75 8.92
N LEU A 301 -16.89 -4.83 9.59
CA LEU A 301 -18.23 -5.02 10.18
C LEU A 301 -18.66 -3.86 11.09
N ASN A 302 -17.80 -3.47 12.05
CA ASN A 302 -18.11 -2.41 13.00
C ASN A 302 -18.31 -1.05 12.32
N ASP A 303 -17.50 -0.76 11.29
CA ASP A 303 -17.58 0.48 10.55
C ASP A 303 -18.86 0.51 9.69
N LEU A 304 -19.20 -0.61 9.03
CA LEU A 304 -20.44 -0.76 8.27
C LEU A 304 -21.69 -0.71 9.16
N ARG A 305 -21.66 -1.28 10.38
CA ARG A 305 -22.75 -1.13 11.37
C ARG A 305 -23.01 0.33 11.72
N ARG A 306 -21.97 1.14 11.85
CA ARG A 306 -22.12 2.58 12.16
C ARG A 306 -22.78 3.34 11.00
N ILE A 307 -22.39 3.05 9.75
CA ILE A 307 -23.05 3.62 8.56
C ILE A 307 -24.51 3.18 8.50
N ALA A 308 -24.78 1.88 8.72
CA ALA A 308 -26.13 1.33 8.72
C ALA A 308 -27.04 1.99 9.77
N ARG A 309 -26.53 2.25 10.99
CA ARG A 309 -27.27 2.93 12.07
C ARG A 309 -27.50 4.42 11.79
N ALA A 310 -26.64 5.07 11.02
CA ALA A 310 -26.81 6.46 10.60
C ALA A 310 -27.85 6.63 9.48
N GLY A 311 -28.19 5.55 8.77
CA GLY A 311 -29.12 5.59 7.63
C GLY A 311 -28.46 6.03 6.32
N ASP A 312 -27.13 6.07 6.28
CA ASP A 312 -26.33 6.46 5.13
C ASP A 312 -26.28 5.35 4.05
N GLY A 313 -26.26 5.73 2.76
CA GLY A 313 -26.33 4.80 1.62
C GLY A 313 -24.99 4.56 0.91
N LEU A 314 -24.83 3.39 0.28
CA LEU A 314 -23.67 3.01 -0.55
C LEU A 314 -24.11 2.65 -2.00
N GLY A 315 -24.23 3.65 -2.90
CA GLY A 315 -24.43 3.49 -4.36
C GLY A 315 -25.46 4.45 -5.00
N GLU A 316 -25.70 4.35 -6.32
CA GLU A 316 -26.54 5.26 -7.15
C GLU A 316 -27.98 5.45 -6.61
N GLN A 317 -28.45 4.50 -5.81
CA GLN A 317 -29.84 4.38 -5.44
C GLN A 317 -29.99 3.89 -4.00
N ALA A 318 -30.11 4.83 -3.07
CA ALA A 318 -31.07 4.72 -1.95
C ALA A 318 -32.51 4.37 -2.45
N LEU A 319 -32.72 4.30 -3.77
CA LEU A 319 -33.91 3.88 -4.52
C LEU A 319 -34.00 2.36 -4.81
N GLY A 320 -33.30 1.48 -4.08
CA GLY A 320 -33.65 0.05 -4.00
C GLY A 320 -33.07 -0.90 -5.08
N ARG A 321 -31.88 -0.60 -5.63
CA ARG A 321 -31.23 -1.46 -6.65
C ARG A 321 -29.92 -2.13 -6.23
N GLY A 322 -29.35 -1.78 -5.07
CA GLY A 322 -28.12 -2.40 -4.53
C GLY A 322 -28.39 -3.25 -3.29
N ILE A 323 -27.45 -4.13 -2.91
CA ILE A 323 -27.57 -5.03 -1.75
C ILE A 323 -27.49 -4.29 -0.39
N TRP A 324 -26.89 -3.09 -0.36
CA TRP A 324 -26.61 -2.35 0.86
C TRP A 324 -27.84 -2.12 1.77
N PRO A 325 -29.01 -1.67 1.30
CA PRO A 325 -30.14 -1.42 2.19
C PRO A 325 -30.64 -2.66 2.93
N LEU A 326 -30.58 -3.84 2.30
CA LEU A 326 -30.92 -5.10 2.95
C LEU A 326 -29.88 -5.48 4.01
N LEU A 327 -28.59 -5.37 3.68
CA LEU A 327 -27.50 -5.60 4.64
C LEU A 327 -27.51 -4.58 5.78
N ALA A 328 -27.80 -3.31 5.51
CA ALA A 328 -27.91 -2.26 6.52
C ALA A 328 -29.06 -2.55 7.49
N SER A 329 -30.20 -3.05 6.99
CA SER A 329 -31.29 -3.50 7.85
C SER A 329 -30.87 -4.69 8.72
N ALA A 330 -30.16 -5.67 8.17
CA ALA A 330 -29.65 -6.82 8.92
C ALA A 330 -28.63 -6.40 10.00
N LEU A 331 -27.77 -5.44 9.68
CA LEU A 331 -26.76 -4.87 10.60
C LEU A 331 -27.38 -4.08 11.75
N ARG A 332 -28.61 -3.55 11.60
CA ARG A 332 -29.34 -2.84 12.65
C ARG A 332 -30.07 -3.75 13.62
N GLU A 333 -30.44 -4.97 13.19
CA GLU A 333 -31.14 -5.97 14.01
C GLU A 333 -30.18 -6.76 14.94
N ASP A 334 -28.91 -6.35 15.03
CA ASP A 334 -27.85 -6.97 15.86
C ASP A 334 -27.78 -8.51 15.72
N LEU A 335 -27.93 -9.01 14.48
CA LEU A 335 -27.74 -10.42 14.16
C LEU A 335 -26.30 -10.87 14.51
N PRO A 336 -26.10 -12.17 14.85
CA PRO A 336 -24.77 -12.67 15.17
C PRO A 336 -23.79 -12.48 14.01
N ASP A 337 -22.62 -11.91 14.31
CA ASP A 337 -21.60 -11.51 13.34
C ASP A 337 -21.20 -12.67 12.41
N ALA A 338 -21.05 -13.88 12.96
CA ALA A 338 -20.61 -15.05 12.23
C ALA A 338 -21.57 -15.42 11.08
N ASP A 339 -22.87 -15.35 11.33
CA ASP A 339 -23.88 -15.76 10.35
C ASP A 339 -24.04 -14.71 9.24
N LEU A 340 -23.98 -13.43 9.63
CA LEU A 340 -24.04 -12.34 8.67
C LEU A 340 -22.80 -12.35 7.75
N ILE A 341 -21.60 -12.56 8.32
CA ILE A 341 -20.36 -12.69 7.54
C ILE A 341 -20.42 -13.90 6.63
N ALA A 342 -20.82 -15.07 7.15
CA ALA A 342 -20.90 -16.30 6.38
C ALA A 342 -21.87 -16.15 5.20
N THR A 343 -23.03 -15.56 5.44
CA THR A 343 -24.07 -15.41 4.41
C THR A 343 -23.72 -14.34 3.39
N ALA A 344 -23.24 -13.16 3.83
CA ALA A 344 -22.79 -12.11 2.92
C ALA A 344 -21.59 -12.57 2.07
N GLY A 345 -20.71 -13.41 2.62
CA GLY A 345 -19.58 -14.01 1.91
C GLY A 345 -19.98 -14.98 0.79
N THR A 346 -21.24 -15.43 0.74
CA THR A 346 -21.75 -16.24 -0.38
C THR A 346 -22.11 -15.41 -1.62
N LEU A 347 -22.25 -14.09 -1.47
CA LEU A 347 -22.58 -13.20 -2.58
C LEU A 347 -21.39 -13.12 -3.56
N PRO A 348 -21.65 -13.09 -4.88
CA PRO A 348 -20.60 -12.88 -5.86
C PRO A 348 -19.94 -11.50 -5.69
N GLY A 349 -18.64 -11.43 -5.99
CA GLY A 349 -17.91 -10.17 -6.02
C GLY A 349 -18.52 -9.18 -7.02
N PRO A 350 -18.53 -7.87 -6.71
CA PRO A 350 -19.10 -6.86 -7.59
C PRO A 350 -18.28 -6.66 -8.87
N ASP A 351 -18.95 -6.28 -9.95
CA ASP A 351 -18.29 -5.84 -11.19
C ASP A 351 -17.74 -4.41 -11.08
N SER A 352 -16.94 -3.97 -12.06
CA SER A 352 -16.27 -2.66 -12.02
C SER A 352 -17.26 -1.50 -11.93
N ALA A 353 -18.45 -1.61 -12.54
CA ALA A 353 -19.50 -0.60 -12.46
C ALA A 353 -20.08 -0.51 -11.04
N THR A 354 -20.37 -1.66 -10.41
CA THR A 354 -20.86 -1.73 -9.04
C THR A 354 -19.82 -1.22 -8.04
N ILE A 355 -18.54 -1.56 -8.22
CA ILE A 355 -17.44 -1.06 -7.39
C ILE A 355 -17.36 0.46 -7.46
N LEU A 356 -17.33 1.03 -8.67
CA LEU A 356 -17.31 2.46 -8.92
C LEU A 356 -18.46 3.18 -8.21
N THR A 357 -19.68 2.66 -8.37
CA THR A 357 -20.88 3.22 -7.75
C THR A 357 -20.81 3.19 -6.21
N GLN A 358 -20.37 2.08 -5.61
CA GLN A 358 -20.23 1.98 -4.15
C GLN A 358 -19.13 2.90 -3.60
N MET A 359 -18.01 3.00 -4.31
CA MET A 359 -16.91 3.90 -3.93
C MET A 359 -17.30 5.37 -4.03
N ASN A 360 -17.96 5.79 -5.10
CA ASN A 360 -18.44 7.16 -5.24
C ASN A 360 -19.44 7.55 -4.14
N ALA A 361 -20.23 6.60 -3.64
CA ALA A 361 -21.09 6.84 -2.49
C ALA A 361 -20.31 7.01 -1.17
N LEU A 362 -19.25 6.21 -0.95
CA LEU A 362 -18.33 6.41 0.16
C LEU A 362 -17.63 7.78 0.09
N ALA A 363 -17.23 8.22 -1.11
CA ALA A 363 -16.69 9.56 -1.33
C ALA A 363 -17.71 10.65 -0.98
N GLY A 364 -18.98 10.49 -1.37
CA GLY A 364 -20.05 11.40 -1.00
C GLY A 364 -20.26 11.52 0.52
N LEU A 365 -20.22 10.39 1.25
CA LEU A 365 -20.30 10.38 2.72
C LEU A 365 -19.07 11.01 3.39
N ALA A 366 -17.93 11.01 2.70
CA ALA A 366 -16.70 11.61 3.16
C ALA A 366 -16.60 13.13 2.94
N GLU A 367 -17.50 13.76 2.18
CA GLU A 367 -17.51 15.21 1.91
C GLU A 367 -18.45 16.01 2.82
N GLY A 368 -19.09 15.38 3.80
CA GLY A 368 -19.85 16.07 4.85
C GLY A 368 -20.82 15.18 5.62
N GLY A 369 -20.61 15.02 6.93
CA GLY A 369 -21.50 14.27 7.81
C GLY A 369 -20.82 13.81 9.10
N ALA A 370 -21.56 13.16 10.00
CA ALA A 370 -21.03 12.62 11.26
C ALA A 370 -20.06 11.43 11.06
N ASN A 371 -20.03 10.84 9.85
CA ASN A 371 -19.28 9.64 9.50
C ASN A 371 -18.11 9.91 8.53
N GLU A 372 -17.64 11.15 8.42
CA GLU A 372 -16.63 11.57 7.43
C GLU A 372 -15.36 10.69 7.45
N GLN A 373 -14.67 10.63 8.60
CA GLN A 373 -13.44 9.85 8.75
C GLN A 373 -13.65 8.35 8.52
N LEU A 374 -14.85 7.86 8.88
CA LEU A 374 -15.23 6.46 8.70
C LEU A 374 -15.34 6.13 7.21
N ALA A 375 -16.06 6.96 6.46
CA ALA A 375 -16.25 6.82 5.02
C ALA A 375 -14.91 6.91 4.27
N ARG A 376 -14.02 7.83 4.66
CA ARG A 376 -12.66 7.94 4.09
C ARG A 376 -11.84 6.66 4.27
N ARG A 377 -11.88 6.04 5.45
CA ARG A 377 -11.17 4.77 5.71
C ARG A 377 -11.71 3.62 4.88
N LEU A 378 -13.03 3.50 4.80
CA LEU A 378 -13.68 2.47 3.98
C LEU A 378 -13.42 2.70 2.50
N HIS A 379 -13.42 3.95 2.03
CA HIS A 379 -13.09 4.27 0.64
C HIS A 379 -11.66 3.82 0.28
N LEU A 380 -10.67 4.10 1.14
CA LEU A 380 -9.29 3.65 0.92
C LEU A 380 -9.17 2.12 0.94
N ALA A 381 -9.89 1.44 1.84
CA ALA A 381 -9.91 -0.02 1.90
C ALA A 381 -10.54 -0.65 0.65
N ALA A 382 -11.65 -0.09 0.17
CA ALA A 382 -12.29 -0.49 -1.08
C ALA A 382 -11.35 -0.27 -2.27
N PHE A 383 -10.67 0.88 -2.32
CA PHE A 383 -9.69 1.17 -3.38
C PHE A 383 -8.57 0.14 -3.42
N LYS A 384 -7.91 -0.13 -2.28
CA LYS A 384 -6.80 -1.09 -2.19
C LYS A 384 -7.20 -2.50 -2.64
N THR A 385 -8.40 -2.93 -2.25
CA THR A 385 -8.91 -4.27 -2.58
C THR A 385 -9.26 -4.40 -4.07
N ASN A 386 -9.72 -3.32 -4.70
CA ASN A 386 -10.30 -3.37 -6.05
C ASN A 386 -9.48 -2.64 -7.12
N VAL A 387 -8.29 -2.14 -6.81
CA VAL A 387 -7.46 -1.33 -7.74
C VAL A 387 -7.20 -2.02 -9.08
N ALA A 388 -7.00 -3.34 -9.08
CA ALA A 388 -6.80 -4.12 -10.29
C ALA A 388 -8.07 -4.25 -11.14
N SER A 389 -9.23 -4.44 -10.50
CA SER A 389 -10.54 -4.58 -11.16
C SER A 389 -11.10 -3.25 -11.67
N LEU A 390 -10.69 -2.14 -11.07
CA LEU A 390 -11.08 -0.79 -11.48
C LEU A 390 -10.28 -0.28 -12.68
N ARG A 391 -9.10 -0.84 -12.96
CA ARG A 391 -8.28 -0.41 -14.10
C ARG A 391 -8.74 -1.08 -15.39
N GLY A 392 -8.86 -0.29 -16.45
CA GLY A 392 -9.05 -0.80 -17.81
C GLY A 392 -7.83 -1.58 -18.33
N ALA A 393 -7.96 -2.18 -19.51
CA ALA A 393 -6.85 -2.90 -20.16
C ALA A 393 -5.64 -1.98 -20.49
N ASP A 394 -5.91 -0.68 -20.62
CA ASP A 394 -4.95 0.42 -20.79
C ASP A 394 -4.36 0.92 -19.45
N GLY A 395 -4.84 0.40 -18.32
CA GLY A 395 -4.33 0.71 -16.98
C GLY A 395 -4.92 1.96 -16.33
N HIS A 396 -5.89 2.62 -16.96
CA HIS A 396 -6.53 3.84 -16.47
C HIS A 396 -7.80 3.57 -15.66
N PHE A 397 -8.16 4.51 -14.80
CA PHE A 397 -9.41 4.48 -14.05
C PHE A 397 -10.58 5.11 -14.83
N PRO A 398 -11.84 4.73 -14.53
CA PRO A 398 -13.02 5.42 -15.01
C PRO A 398 -12.98 6.92 -14.63
N ALA A 399 -13.26 7.80 -15.59
CA ALA A 399 -13.16 9.26 -15.42
C ALA A 399 -14.12 9.84 -14.35
N ASP A 400 -15.15 9.09 -13.98
CA ASP A 400 -16.15 9.43 -12.97
C ASP A 400 -15.84 8.86 -11.59
N LEU A 401 -14.77 8.07 -11.44
CA LEU A 401 -14.30 7.60 -10.14
C LEU A 401 -13.85 8.80 -9.30
N LEU A 402 -14.40 8.93 -8.09
CA LEU A 402 -14.01 9.97 -7.14
C LEU A 402 -12.80 9.50 -6.32
N LEU A 403 -11.70 10.26 -6.37
CA LEU A 403 -10.48 10.00 -5.63
C LEU A 403 -10.07 11.26 -4.87
N PRO A 404 -9.52 11.14 -3.65
CA PRO A 404 -9.08 12.29 -2.90
C PRO A 404 -7.80 12.88 -3.50
N ASN A 405 -7.77 14.19 -3.66
CA ASN A 405 -6.54 14.92 -3.97
C ASN A 405 -5.71 15.14 -2.68
N ALA A 406 -4.52 15.75 -2.80
CA ALA A 406 -3.63 16.00 -1.68
C ALA A 406 -4.15 17.09 -0.70
N THR A 407 -5.29 17.75 -1.02
CA THR A 407 -6.05 18.56 -0.06
C THR A 407 -7.13 17.77 0.68
N ASP A 408 -7.15 16.44 0.53
CA ASP A 408 -8.14 15.51 1.09
C ASP A 408 -9.57 15.78 0.59
N ARG A 409 -9.73 16.35 -0.62
CA ARG A 409 -11.03 16.52 -1.28
C ARG A 409 -11.22 15.49 -2.39
N PHE A 410 -12.38 14.86 -2.42
CA PHE A 410 -12.76 13.94 -3.48
C PHE A 410 -13.05 14.68 -4.78
N VAL A 411 -12.25 14.38 -5.80
CA VAL A 411 -12.37 14.91 -7.16
C VAL A 411 -12.44 13.77 -8.16
N ARG A 412 -12.88 14.06 -9.37
CA ARG A 412 -12.93 13.05 -10.43
C ARG A 412 -11.52 12.59 -10.83
N ALA A 413 -11.41 11.32 -11.20
CA ALA A 413 -10.17 10.69 -11.63
C ALA A 413 -9.57 11.33 -12.90
N ASP A 414 -10.36 12.07 -13.69
CA ASP A 414 -9.91 12.85 -14.85
C ASP A 414 -9.41 14.27 -14.50
N ALA A 415 -9.52 14.68 -13.24
CA ALA A 415 -9.12 15.99 -12.73
C ALA A 415 -7.97 15.92 -11.70
N VAL A 416 -7.39 14.74 -11.51
CA VAL A 416 -6.29 14.50 -10.56
C VAL A 416 -5.20 13.68 -11.21
N ALA A 417 -3.95 14.13 -11.09
CA ALA A 417 -2.78 13.44 -11.59
C ALA A 417 -2.17 12.53 -10.51
N HIS A 418 -1.36 11.56 -10.92
CA HIS A 418 -0.53 10.80 -9.99
C HIS A 418 0.35 11.74 -9.14
N ASP A 419 0.81 11.30 -7.96
CA ASP A 419 1.52 12.13 -6.99
C ASP A 419 2.82 12.69 -7.58
N ALA A 420 2.72 13.92 -8.10
CA ALA A 420 3.82 14.69 -8.65
C ALA A 420 4.03 15.90 -7.74
N PRO A 421 5.19 16.03 -7.06
CA PRO A 421 5.47 17.12 -6.11
C PRO A 421 5.21 18.52 -6.67
N ASP A 422 5.34 18.67 -8.00
CA ASP A 422 5.36 19.94 -8.72
C ASP A 422 3.95 20.50 -9.00
N LEU A 423 2.93 19.66 -8.87
CA LEU A 423 1.53 20.05 -9.01
C LEU A 423 0.98 20.64 -7.72
N ALA A 424 0.07 21.59 -7.85
CA ALA A 424 -0.64 22.11 -6.70
C ALA A 424 -1.41 20.96 -6.00
N PRO A 425 -1.50 20.97 -4.66
CA PRO A 425 -2.12 19.89 -3.90
C PRO A 425 -3.54 19.51 -4.37
N GLU A 426 -4.28 20.48 -4.91
CA GLU A 426 -5.63 20.29 -5.45
C GLU A 426 -5.69 19.43 -6.73
N ALA A 427 -4.60 19.37 -7.49
CA ALA A 427 -4.50 18.62 -8.75
C ALA A 427 -3.72 17.31 -8.62
N ARG A 428 -3.25 17.01 -7.40
CA ARG A 428 -2.38 15.87 -7.09
C ARG A 428 -3.16 14.81 -6.33
N LEU A 429 -2.98 13.54 -6.67
CA LEU A 429 -3.61 12.43 -5.96
C LEU A 429 -3.06 12.36 -4.53
N ASP A 430 -3.92 12.07 -3.57
CA ASP A 430 -3.51 11.79 -2.19
C ASP A 430 -2.50 10.64 -2.14
N SER A 431 -1.41 10.82 -1.39
CA SER A 431 -0.29 9.87 -1.36
C SER A 431 -0.71 8.47 -0.95
N ARG A 432 -1.69 8.30 -0.05
CA ARG A 432 -2.19 6.98 0.38
C ARG A 432 -2.78 6.18 -0.77
N TYR A 433 -3.30 6.86 -1.79
CA TYR A 433 -3.84 6.26 -3.01
C TYR A 433 -2.75 6.11 -4.06
N ALA A 434 -1.88 7.12 -4.20
CA ALA A 434 -0.76 7.09 -5.12
C ALA A 434 0.22 5.95 -4.84
N ASP A 435 0.51 5.66 -3.57
CA ASP A 435 1.37 4.56 -3.11
C ASP A 435 0.85 3.18 -3.55
N CYS A 436 -0.44 3.06 -3.85
CA CYS A 436 -1.05 1.82 -4.34
C CYS A 436 -0.89 1.66 -5.87
N LEU A 437 -0.29 2.64 -6.55
CA LEU A 437 -0.11 2.65 -8.00
C LEU A 437 1.37 2.47 -8.33
N ASP A 438 1.68 1.48 -9.16
CA ASP A 438 3.01 1.44 -9.80
C ASP A 438 3.16 2.66 -10.72
N SER A 439 4.22 3.45 -10.52
CA SER A 439 4.55 4.58 -11.39
C SER A 439 4.79 4.05 -12.82
N ARG A 440 3.84 4.26 -13.73
CA ARG A 440 4.01 3.94 -15.15
C ARG A 440 4.10 5.20 -15.99
N GLU A 441 5.09 5.20 -16.89
CA GLU A 441 5.18 6.15 -17.99
C GLU A 441 4.22 5.71 -19.10
N THR A 442 3.10 6.41 -19.25
CA THR A 442 2.15 6.20 -20.36
C THR A 442 2.58 6.99 -21.59
N SER A 443 2.43 6.37 -22.78
CA SER A 443 2.88 6.87 -24.08
C SER A 443 1.83 7.67 -24.87
N VAL A 444 0.77 8.18 -24.22
CA VAL A 444 -0.23 9.02 -24.90
C VAL A 444 0.39 10.41 -25.12
N ALA A 445 0.06 11.07 -26.24
CA ALA A 445 0.56 12.42 -26.57
C ALA A 445 -0.31 13.52 -25.94
N LEU A 446 0.30 14.45 -25.20
CA LEU A 446 -0.41 15.62 -24.65
C LEU A 446 -0.82 16.53 -25.82
N PRO A 447 -1.92 17.29 -25.71
CA PRO A 447 -2.24 18.31 -26.69
C PRO A 447 -1.05 19.25 -26.83
N THR A 448 -0.42 19.25 -28.00
CA THR A 448 0.70 20.15 -28.30
C THR A 448 0.20 21.58 -28.10
N ALA A 449 0.60 22.24 -27.01
CA ALA A 449 0.49 23.68 -26.94
C ALA A 449 1.29 24.23 -28.12
N ALA A 450 0.73 25.23 -28.80
CA ALA A 450 1.34 25.86 -29.97
C ALA A 450 2.54 26.73 -29.54
N GLU A 451 3.52 26.13 -28.86
CA GLU A 451 4.59 26.84 -28.17
C GLU A 451 5.88 26.83 -28.99
N THR A 452 6.40 28.03 -29.17
CA THR A 452 7.65 28.37 -29.83
C THR A 452 8.79 27.47 -29.34
N GLN A 453 9.27 26.55 -30.19
CA GLN A 453 10.41 25.69 -29.86
C GLN A 453 11.65 26.54 -29.57
N VAL A 454 12.09 26.54 -28.31
CA VAL A 454 13.36 27.16 -27.92
C VAL A 454 14.48 26.14 -28.19
N PRO A 455 15.59 26.54 -28.86
CA PRO A 455 16.75 25.67 -29.01
C PRO A 455 17.23 25.13 -27.67
N LEU A 456 17.61 23.85 -27.62
CA LEU A 456 17.92 23.14 -26.38
C LEU A 456 18.97 23.88 -25.52
N GLY A 457 20.06 24.36 -26.12
CA GLY A 457 21.10 25.08 -25.38
C GLY A 457 20.58 26.36 -24.76
N LYS A 458 19.77 27.16 -25.48
CA LYS A 458 19.14 28.37 -24.93
C LYS A 458 18.14 28.06 -23.81
N ALA A 459 17.40 26.98 -23.93
CA ALA A 459 16.43 26.57 -22.90
C ALA A 459 17.16 26.12 -21.61
N LEU A 460 18.23 25.34 -21.76
CA LEU A 460 19.08 24.92 -20.64
C LEU A 460 19.84 26.08 -20.02
N GLU A 461 20.35 27.02 -20.82
CA GLU A 461 20.96 28.26 -20.34
C GLU A 461 19.98 29.03 -19.45
N ARG A 462 18.75 29.24 -19.94
CA ARG A 462 17.69 29.92 -19.18
C ARG A 462 17.33 29.21 -17.88
N GLY A 463 17.23 27.89 -17.89
CA GLY A 463 16.85 27.11 -16.70
C GLY A 463 17.97 27.00 -15.66
N LEU A 464 19.21 26.78 -16.09
CA LEU A 464 20.33 26.48 -15.20
C LEU A 464 21.14 27.71 -14.77
N ALA A 465 21.12 28.82 -15.53
CA ALA A 465 21.90 30.03 -15.19
C ALA A 465 21.69 30.56 -13.77
N PRO A 466 20.47 30.53 -13.17
CA PRO A 466 20.27 30.98 -11.78
C PRO A 466 21.08 30.18 -10.74
N LEU A 467 21.39 28.91 -11.02
CA LEU A 467 22.13 28.01 -10.12
C LEU A 467 23.62 28.34 -10.07
N VAL A 468 24.18 28.97 -11.11
CA VAL A 468 25.62 29.28 -11.25
C VAL A 468 26.13 30.22 -10.15
N LYS A 469 25.23 30.95 -9.47
CA LYS A 469 25.57 31.82 -8.33
C LYS A 469 26.01 31.01 -7.10
N HIS A 470 25.71 29.71 -7.06
CA HIS A 470 26.00 28.81 -5.96
C HIS A 470 27.19 27.90 -6.31
N ASP A 471 27.89 27.43 -5.28
CA ASP A 471 29.12 26.62 -5.40
C ASP A 471 28.82 25.16 -5.76
N ILE A 472 28.26 24.93 -6.95
CA ILE A 472 27.75 23.62 -7.43
C ILE A 472 28.06 23.39 -8.92
N GLY A 473 29.16 23.95 -9.42
CA GLY A 473 29.49 23.95 -10.85
C GLY A 473 29.57 22.56 -11.48
N ASP A 474 30.20 21.59 -10.80
CA ASP A 474 30.33 20.22 -11.31
C ASP A 474 28.97 19.50 -11.40
N ALA A 475 28.07 19.78 -10.47
CA ALA A 475 26.72 19.23 -10.47
C ALA A 475 25.84 19.83 -11.60
N ILE A 476 26.05 21.11 -11.94
CA ILE A 476 25.42 21.72 -13.13
C ILE A 476 25.97 21.07 -14.40
N LEU A 477 27.29 20.87 -14.48
CA LEU A 477 27.93 20.21 -15.62
C LEU A 477 27.48 18.76 -15.76
N PHE A 478 27.25 18.04 -14.66
CA PHE A 478 26.69 16.69 -14.68
C PHE A 478 25.25 16.68 -15.23
N SER A 479 24.44 17.66 -14.82
CA SER A 479 23.07 17.82 -15.34
C SER A 479 23.06 18.15 -16.84
N LEU A 480 23.97 19.00 -17.32
CA LEU A 480 24.21 19.21 -18.75
C LEU A 480 24.69 17.93 -19.45
N ALA A 481 25.53 17.14 -18.78
CA ALA A 481 26.01 15.88 -19.30
C ALA A 481 24.87 14.84 -19.42
N MET A 482 23.73 15.02 -18.77
CA MET A 482 22.58 14.14 -18.99
C MET A 482 21.72 14.54 -20.20
N THR A 483 21.88 15.75 -20.74
CA THR A 483 21.03 16.26 -21.84
C THR A 483 21.65 16.10 -23.23
N GLY A 484 22.98 15.98 -23.33
CA GLY A 484 23.65 15.71 -24.61
C GLY A 484 25.14 16.01 -24.64
N ARG A 485 25.76 15.75 -25.80
CA ARG A 485 27.20 15.98 -26.06
C ARG A 485 27.47 16.86 -27.29
N SER A 486 26.43 17.51 -27.82
CA SER A 486 26.54 18.36 -29.00
C SER A 486 27.48 19.55 -28.77
N GLU A 487 27.95 20.16 -29.87
CA GLU A 487 28.79 21.36 -29.80
C GLU A 487 28.10 22.50 -29.04
N GLU A 488 26.77 22.63 -29.17
CA GLU A 488 25.96 23.60 -28.41
C GLU A 488 26.04 23.35 -26.89
N ILE A 489 25.88 22.09 -26.44
CA ILE A 489 25.98 21.73 -25.02
C ILE A 489 27.42 21.91 -24.52
N ARG A 490 28.41 21.53 -25.31
CA ARG A 490 29.83 21.74 -24.97
C ARG A 490 30.18 23.22 -24.86
N ALA A 491 29.64 24.06 -25.74
CA ALA A 491 29.80 25.50 -25.68
C ALA A 491 29.19 26.08 -24.39
N LEU A 492 27.98 25.62 -24.02
CA LEU A 492 27.33 26.01 -22.77
C LEU A 492 28.10 25.53 -21.53
N ALA A 493 28.54 24.27 -21.51
CA ALA A 493 29.38 23.71 -20.45
C ALA A 493 30.70 24.49 -20.31
N ASN A 494 31.31 24.94 -21.41
CA ASN A 494 32.52 25.77 -21.36
C ASN A 494 32.29 27.16 -20.77
N GLN A 495 31.04 27.67 -20.77
CA GLN A 495 30.69 28.92 -20.11
C GLN A 495 30.65 28.77 -18.58
N TRP A 496 30.33 27.59 -18.07
CA TRP A 496 30.17 27.30 -16.63
C TRP A 496 31.31 26.37 -16.17
N ARG A 497 32.33 26.92 -15.52
CA ARG A 497 33.57 26.16 -15.20
C ARG A 497 33.49 25.52 -13.81
N GLY A 498 33.33 24.20 -13.77
CA GLY A 498 33.45 23.38 -12.56
C GLY A 498 34.90 23.11 -12.13
N GLN A 499 35.08 22.33 -11.06
CA GLN A 499 36.38 21.80 -10.64
C GLN A 499 36.79 20.58 -11.47
N LEU A 500 35.90 20.02 -12.28
CA LEU A 500 36.20 18.97 -13.25
C LEU A 500 35.86 19.44 -14.66
N SER A 501 36.62 18.97 -15.64
CA SER A 501 36.31 19.20 -17.05
C SER A 501 35.00 18.51 -17.44
N PHE A 502 34.25 19.09 -18.38
CA PHE A 502 33.02 18.48 -18.90
C PHE A 502 33.24 17.06 -19.45
N ASP A 503 34.38 16.80 -20.11
CA ASP A 503 34.71 15.46 -20.61
C ASP A 503 34.94 14.44 -19.49
N ARG A 504 35.50 14.87 -18.35
CA ARG A 504 35.65 14.03 -17.17
C ARG A 504 34.28 13.70 -16.57
N ILE A 505 33.42 14.70 -16.40
CA ILE A 505 32.07 14.53 -15.88
C ILE A 505 31.23 13.62 -16.79
N ALA A 506 31.38 13.78 -18.11
CA ALA A 506 30.77 12.88 -19.09
C ALA A 506 31.25 11.44 -18.92
N HIS A 507 32.56 11.24 -18.73
CA HIS A 507 33.12 9.92 -18.47
C HIS A 507 32.57 9.32 -17.17
N ASP A 508 32.50 10.11 -16.09
CA ASP A 508 31.95 9.66 -14.80
C ASP A 508 30.46 9.26 -14.92
N LEU A 509 29.66 10.00 -15.71
CA LEU A 509 28.29 9.62 -16.05
C LEU A 509 28.26 8.28 -16.80
N ASP A 510 29.11 8.09 -17.80
CA ASP A 510 29.17 6.86 -18.61
C ASP A 510 29.61 5.62 -17.80
N GLN A 511 30.25 5.81 -16.63
CA GLN A 511 30.58 4.73 -15.70
C GLN A 511 29.43 4.33 -14.77
N VAL A 512 28.36 5.14 -14.65
CA VAL A 512 27.23 4.82 -13.76
C VAL A 512 26.56 3.47 -14.11
N PRO A 513 26.28 3.15 -15.38
CA PRO A 513 25.74 1.84 -15.76
C PRO A 513 26.65 0.67 -15.35
N ALA A 514 27.97 0.82 -15.47
CA ALA A 514 28.93 -0.23 -15.13
C ALA A 514 28.87 -0.62 -13.64
N ARG A 515 28.62 0.35 -12.75
CA ARG A 515 28.45 0.10 -11.30
C ARG A 515 27.16 -0.64 -10.97
N LEU A 516 26.23 -0.74 -11.92
CA LEU A 516 24.97 -1.44 -11.83
C LEU A 516 24.97 -2.75 -12.64
N ASP A 517 26.15 -3.23 -13.04
CA ASP A 517 26.33 -4.40 -13.92
C ASP A 517 25.61 -4.27 -15.29
N LEU A 518 25.45 -3.04 -15.80
CA LEU A 518 24.91 -2.71 -17.12
C LEU A 518 26.02 -2.38 -18.12
N ASP A 519 25.71 -2.41 -19.43
CA ASP A 519 26.65 -2.03 -20.50
C ASP A 519 27.05 -0.54 -20.34
N PRO A 520 28.36 -0.21 -20.18
CA PRO A 520 28.85 1.17 -20.12
C PRO A 520 28.44 2.02 -21.32
N MET A 521 28.15 1.41 -22.47
CA MET A 521 27.68 2.11 -23.68
C MET A 521 26.19 2.48 -23.65
N THR A 522 25.46 2.15 -22.58
CA THR A 522 24.02 2.42 -22.46
C THR A 522 23.70 3.91 -22.55
N ILE A 523 24.38 4.75 -21.76
CA ILE A 523 24.16 6.21 -21.79
C ILE A 523 24.66 6.82 -23.12
N PRO A 524 25.91 6.56 -23.60
CA PRO A 524 26.37 7.11 -24.86
C PRO A 524 25.46 6.78 -26.05
N ARG A 525 25.08 5.50 -26.24
CA ARG A 525 24.16 5.10 -27.32
C ARG A 525 22.81 5.79 -27.18
N ARG A 526 22.30 5.90 -25.94
CA ARG A 526 21.01 6.52 -25.70
C ARG A 526 21.02 8.01 -26.01
N LEU A 527 22.10 8.72 -25.69
CA LEU A 527 22.26 10.14 -26.01
C LEU A 527 22.29 10.41 -27.53
N ASP A 528 22.83 9.49 -28.34
CA ASP A 528 22.82 9.62 -29.81
C ASP A 528 21.40 9.57 -30.39
N GLU A 529 20.53 8.73 -29.80
CA GLU A 529 19.12 8.57 -30.18
C GLU A 529 18.22 9.68 -29.64
N LEU A 530 18.60 10.30 -28.52
CA LEU A 530 17.74 11.20 -27.74
C LEU A 530 17.59 12.58 -28.41
N ARG A 531 16.35 13.07 -28.48
CA ARG A 531 16.06 14.48 -28.84
C ARG A 531 15.17 15.11 -27.80
N LEU A 532 15.67 16.14 -27.13
CA LEU A 532 14.93 16.87 -26.09
C LEU A 532 14.29 18.12 -26.68
N GLN A 533 12.98 18.25 -26.48
CA GLN A 533 12.23 19.48 -26.74
C GLN A 533 11.87 20.11 -25.40
N VAL A 534 12.14 21.40 -25.25
CA VAL A 534 11.97 22.10 -23.99
C VAL A 534 10.92 23.20 -24.12
N SER A 535 9.98 23.23 -23.18
CA SER A 535 8.98 24.28 -23.00
C SER A 535 9.04 24.84 -21.57
N PHE A 536 8.30 25.94 -21.34
CA PHE A 536 8.21 26.61 -20.04
C PHE A 536 6.72 26.80 -19.69
N PRO A 537 6.31 26.69 -18.42
CA PRO A 537 4.91 26.85 -18.04
C PRO A 537 4.33 28.22 -18.41
N GLU A 538 3.09 28.23 -18.90
CA GLU A 538 2.31 29.45 -19.16
C GLU A 538 1.29 29.70 -18.02
N GLU A 539 1.29 30.91 -17.46
CA GLU A 539 0.34 31.37 -16.43
C GLU A 539 0.30 30.49 -15.15
N GLY A 540 1.38 29.79 -14.81
CA GLY A 540 1.44 28.92 -13.62
C GLY A 540 0.68 27.61 -13.75
N MET A 541 0.37 27.19 -14.98
CA MET A 541 -0.34 25.96 -15.30
C MET A 541 0.53 25.05 -16.18
N ALA A 542 0.35 23.74 -16.06
CA ALA A 542 1.00 22.74 -16.93
C ALA A 542 0.00 21.69 -17.44
N TRP A 543 0.23 21.18 -18.65
CA TRP A 543 -0.54 20.06 -19.18
C TRP A 543 -0.01 18.74 -18.60
N VAL A 544 -0.88 17.98 -17.93
CA VAL A 544 -0.55 16.68 -17.34
C VAL A 544 -1.62 15.64 -17.63
N TYR A 545 -1.28 14.37 -17.40
CA TYR A 545 -2.25 13.28 -17.44
C TYR A 545 -2.90 13.08 -16.09
N SER A 546 -4.21 12.97 -16.11
CA SER A 546 -4.98 12.48 -14.98
C SER A 546 -4.77 10.98 -14.78
N VAL A 547 -5.17 10.45 -13.62
CA VAL A 547 -5.14 8.99 -13.34
C VAL A 547 -6.17 8.22 -14.16
N ALA A 548 -7.12 8.91 -14.79
CA ALA A 548 -7.99 8.38 -15.84
C ALA A 548 -7.37 8.40 -17.26
N GLY A 549 -6.11 8.81 -17.41
CA GLY A 549 -5.41 8.84 -18.70
C GLY A 549 -5.80 9.99 -19.62
N ALA A 550 -6.69 10.88 -19.18
CA ALA A 550 -7.09 12.06 -19.93
C ALA A 550 -6.11 13.23 -19.69
N PRO A 551 -5.71 13.98 -20.73
CA PRO A 551 -4.92 15.19 -20.57
C PRO A 551 -5.76 16.30 -19.93
N PHE A 552 -5.23 16.98 -18.92
CA PHE A 552 -5.87 18.15 -18.31
C PHE A 552 -4.83 19.21 -17.92
N ARG A 553 -5.28 20.47 -17.82
CA ARG A 553 -4.44 21.60 -17.41
C ARG A 553 -4.45 21.69 -15.88
N ALA A 554 -3.33 21.35 -15.24
CA ALA A 554 -3.18 21.34 -13.80
C ALA A 554 -2.45 22.60 -13.30
N PRO A 555 -2.90 23.20 -12.18
CA PRO A 555 -2.16 24.24 -11.50
C PRO A 555 -0.84 23.70 -10.95
N LEU A 556 0.23 24.47 -11.15
CA LEU A 556 1.50 24.23 -10.46
C LEU A 556 1.40 24.75 -9.03
N SER A 557 2.21 24.18 -8.13
CA SER A 557 2.22 24.58 -6.71
C SER A 557 2.56 26.06 -6.46
N GLY A 558 3.00 26.78 -7.49
CA GLY A 558 3.33 28.21 -7.44
C GLY A 558 4.61 28.53 -6.68
N ARG A 559 5.34 27.53 -6.20
CA ARG A 559 6.54 27.73 -5.37
C ARG A 559 7.85 27.89 -6.15
N GLY A 560 7.86 27.70 -7.47
CA GLY A 560 9.10 27.78 -8.26
C GLY A 560 10.16 26.76 -7.84
N GLU A 561 9.73 25.64 -7.24
CA GLU A 561 10.58 24.71 -6.48
C GLU A 561 11.19 23.57 -7.31
N ALA A 562 10.84 23.44 -8.60
CA ALA A 562 11.36 22.39 -9.46
C ALA A 562 11.95 22.95 -10.74
N LEU A 563 13.23 22.64 -10.96
CA LEU A 563 13.94 22.98 -12.18
C LEU A 563 13.38 22.21 -13.38
N LEU A 564 13.04 20.93 -13.19
CA LEU A 564 12.39 20.06 -14.18
C LEU A 564 11.00 19.65 -13.67
N ILE A 565 9.97 20.23 -14.25
CA ILE A 565 8.56 20.01 -13.87
C ILE A 565 8.04 18.72 -14.51
N GLN A 566 8.50 18.41 -15.73
CA GLN A 566 8.10 17.20 -16.43
C GLN A 566 9.19 16.76 -17.41
N CYS A 567 9.41 15.45 -17.53
CA CYS A 567 10.22 14.84 -18.58
C CYS A 567 9.54 13.55 -19.05
N ARG A 568 9.07 13.49 -20.31
CA ARG A 568 8.36 12.30 -20.83
C ARG A 568 8.68 12.04 -22.29
N GLN A 569 8.64 10.76 -22.68
CA GLN A 569 8.83 10.35 -24.06
C GLN A 569 7.60 10.70 -24.91
N ARG A 570 7.81 11.28 -26.10
CA ARG A 570 6.77 11.47 -27.12
C ARG A 570 6.56 10.20 -27.96
N GLU A 571 5.36 10.05 -28.51
CA GLU A 571 5.11 9.04 -29.54
C GLU A 571 6.07 9.21 -30.72
N ARG A 572 6.60 8.08 -31.20
CA ARG A 572 7.50 8.08 -32.35
C ARG A 572 6.66 8.24 -33.61
N THR A 573 6.89 9.32 -34.35
CA THR A 573 6.38 9.45 -35.72
C THR A 573 7.09 8.45 -36.62
N ARG A 574 6.52 8.14 -37.78
CA ARG A 574 7.17 7.28 -38.78
C ARG A 574 8.59 7.77 -39.13
N GLN A 575 8.78 9.09 -39.24
CA GLN A 575 10.08 9.71 -39.46
C GLN A 575 11.06 9.49 -38.29
N HIS A 576 10.59 9.57 -37.03
CA HIS A 576 11.44 9.27 -35.87
C HIS A 576 11.88 7.80 -35.84
N ILE A 577 10.99 6.87 -36.20
CA ILE A 577 11.31 5.44 -36.28
C ILE A 577 12.36 5.19 -37.37
N GLU A 578 12.18 5.76 -38.56
CA GLU A 578 13.12 5.63 -39.68
C GLU A 578 14.49 6.26 -39.37
N ALA A 579 14.53 7.33 -38.56
CA ALA A 579 15.77 7.98 -38.13
C ALA A 579 16.43 7.34 -36.90
N GLY A 580 15.80 6.34 -36.25
CA GLY A 580 16.31 5.74 -35.01
C GLY A 580 16.29 6.72 -33.81
N VAL A 581 15.41 7.71 -33.83
CA VAL A 581 15.38 8.81 -32.86
C VAL A 581 14.25 8.64 -31.85
N VAL A 582 14.48 9.06 -30.61
CA VAL A 582 13.49 9.11 -29.53
C VAL A 582 13.35 10.53 -29.00
N CYS A 583 12.18 11.11 -29.17
CA CYS A 583 11.90 12.47 -28.72
C CYS A 583 11.35 12.46 -27.29
N TRP A 584 11.87 13.33 -26.45
CA TRP A 584 11.42 13.57 -25.08
C TRP A 584 11.05 15.03 -24.93
N GLU A 585 9.96 15.29 -24.23
CA GLU A 585 9.50 16.63 -23.89
C GLU A 585 9.86 16.94 -22.44
N MET A 586 10.46 18.11 -22.24
CA MET A 586 10.85 18.64 -20.94
C MET A 586 10.14 19.96 -20.69
N VAL A 587 9.53 20.10 -19.51
CA VAL A 587 9.00 21.38 -19.03
C VAL A 587 9.95 21.90 -17.96
N LEU A 588 10.63 23.00 -18.22
CA LEU A 588 11.53 23.63 -17.25
C LEU A 588 10.84 24.76 -16.50
N GLY A 589 11.03 24.80 -15.18
CA GLY A 589 10.58 25.91 -14.35
C GLY A 589 11.50 27.12 -14.45
N ASN A 590 10.96 28.32 -14.20
CA ASN A 590 11.79 29.48 -13.88
C ASN A 590 12.11 29.43 -12.38
N VAL A 591 13.35 29.15 -12.02
CA VAL A 591 13.82 29.00 -10.62
C VAL A 591 14.81 30.11 -10.27
N ASP A 592 14.83 30.57 -9.00
CA ASP A 592 15.87 31.46 -8.47
C ASP A 592 16.21 31.02 -7.02
N PRO A 593 17.10 30.03 -6.86
CA PRO A 593 17.38 29.42 -5.55
C PRO A 593 18.01 30.43 -4.58
N THR A 594 17.53 30.44 -3.34
CA THR A 594 17.98 31.40 -2.31
C THR A 594 19.24 30.95 -1.58
N SER A 595 19.49 29.64 -1.54
CA SER A 595 20.64 29.01 -0.91
C SER A 595 21.31 27.96 -1.79
N ALA A 596 22.53 27.56 -1.43
CA ALA A 596 23.21 26.44 -2.09
C ALA A 596 22.46 25.11 -1.88
N ASP A 597 21.80 24.92 -0.73
CA ASP A 597 21.05 23.69 -0.45
C ASP A 597 19.74 23.61 -1.25
N ASP A 598 19.09 24.75 -1.49
CA ASP A 598 17.96 24.85 -2.42
C ASP A 598 18.42 24.44 -3.83
N ALA A 599 19.57 24.96 -4.26
CA ALA A 599 20.15 24.70 -5.56
C ALA A 599 20.53 23.21 -5.73
N LYS A 600 21.10 22.56 -4.70
CA LYS A 600 21.36 21.11 -4.68
C LYS A 600 20.06 20.31 -4.82
N THR A 601 19.01 20.72 -4.12
CA THR A 601 17.69 20.06 -4.17
C THR A 601 17.09 20.11 -5.57
N LEU A 602 17.15 21.28 -6.22
CA LEU A 602 16.71 21.47 -7.61
C LEU A 602 17.47 20.58 -8.59
N LEU A 603 18.79 20.43 -8.44
CA LEU A 603 19.59 19.55 -9.28
C LEU A 603 19.28 18.07 -9.06
N ARG A 604 19.05 17.63 -7.82
CA ARG A 604 18.62 16.25 -7.52
C ARG A 604 17.29 15.92 -8.20
N GLN A 605 16.31 16.82 -8.13
CA GLN A 605 15.03 16.67 -8.81
C GLN A 605 15.20 16.58 -10.33
N PHE A 606 16.02 17.46 -10.91
CA PHE A 606 16.32 17.45 -12.34
C PHE A 606 16.96 16.13 -12.79
N VAL A 607 17.99 15.66 -12.10
CA VAL A 607 18.67 14.38 -12.41
C VAL A 607 17.71 13.20 -12.29
N SER A 608 16.94 13.14 -11.20
CA SER A 608 15.95 12.07 -10.99
C SER A 608 14.86 12.06 -12.05
N GLY A 609 14.35 13.23 -12.45
CA GLY A 609 13.31 13.36 -13.46
C GLY A 609 13.80 13.05 -14.88
N LEU A 610 15.07 13.30 -15.20
CA LEU A 610 15.65 13.02 -16.51
C LEU A 610 16.16 11.59 -16.67
N ALA A 611 16.41 10.87 -15.56
CA ALA A 611 16.95 9.51 -15.56
C ALA A 611 16.22 8.52 -16.50
N PRO A 612 14.88 8.50 -16.61
CA PRO A 612 14.19 7.61 -17.54
C PRO A 612 14.52 7.86 -19.02
N ALA A 613 14.82 9.10 -19.40
CA ALA A 613 15.24 9.43 -20.76
C ALA A 613 16.53 8.71 -21.17
N LEU A 614 17.39 8.41 -20.18
CA LEU A 614 18.65 7.69 -20.33
C LEU A 614 18.51 6.17 -20.11
N LEU A 615 17.30 5.62 -20.04
CA LEU A 615 17.01 4.21 -19.71
C LEU A 615 17.42 3.81 -18.29
N LEU A 616 17.49 4.78 -17.37
CA LEU A 616 17.86 4.59 -15.96
C LEU A 616 16.70 4.92 -15.00
N GLY A 617 15.49 4.50 -15.35
CA GLY A 617 14.26 4.84 -14.64
C GLY A 617 13.96 4.03 -13.38
N MET A 618 14.64 2.91 -13.13
CA MET A 618 14.39 2.06 -11.94
C MET A 618 14.93 2.71 -10.66
N PRO A 619 14.35 2.45 -9.47
CA PRO A 619 14.78 3.09 -8.22
C PRO A 619 16.28 2.99 -7.93
N LEU A 620 16.88 1.81 -8.09
CA LEU A 620 18.33 1.61 -7.91
C LEU A 620 19.18 2.38 -8.93
N GLN A 621 18.70 2.50 -10.17
CA GLN A 621 19.38 3.23 -11.24
C GLN A 621 19.34 4.74 -10.99
N ARG A 622 18.18 5.26 -10.58
CA ARG A 622 18.02 6.67 -10.17
C ARG A 622 18.91 6.99 -8.98
N GLN A 623 18.95 6.11 -7.98
CA GLN A 623 19.80 6.32 -6.81
C GLN A 623 21.27 6.39 -7.20
N ALA A 624 21.77 5.52 -8.09
CA ALA A 624 23.16 5.58 -8.52
C ALA A 624 23.54 6.88 -9.27
N LEU A 625 22.60 7.47 -10.03
CA LEU A 625 22.79 8.79 -10.64
C LEU A 625 22.84 9.90 -9.58
N LEU A 626 21.98 9.81 -8.56
CA LEU A 626 21.96 10.76 -7.45
C LEU A 626 23.22 10.63 -6.59
N ASP A 627 23.69 9.41 -6.31
CA ASP A 627 24.95 9.18 -5.57
C ASP A 627 26.14 9.78 -6.33
N GLN A 628 26.16 9.65 -7.67
CA GLN A 628 27.19 10.28 -8.49
C GLN A 628 27.07 11.81 -8.47
N LEU A 629 25.86 12.37 -8.54
CA LEU A 629 25.64 13.82 -8.39
C LEU A 629 26.11 14.31 -7.02
N ASP A 630 25.71 13.61 -5.96
CA ASP A 630 26.00 13.96 -4.57
C ASP A 630 27.51 13.91 -4.27
N SER A 631 28.25 13.02 -4.93
CA SER A 631 29.71 13.00 -4.85
C SER A 631 30.39 14.31 -5.27
N TYR A 632 29.73 15.14 -6.09
CA TYR A 632 30.25 16.48 -6.46
C TYR A 632 29.89 17.57 -5.45
N PHE A 633 28.96 17.30 -4.52
CA PHE A 633 28.70 18.19 -3.40
C PHE A 633 29.65 17.96 -2.23
N ASP A 634 30.24 16.77 -2.16
CA ASP A 634 31.24 16.41 -1.16
C ASP A 634 32.62 16.99 -1.56
N SER A 635 33.30 17.61 -0.60
CA SER A 635 34.63 18.16 -0.81
C SER A 635 35.68 17.06 -0.60
N ASP A 636 36.31 16.60 -1.68
CA ASP A 636 37.50 15.72 -1.64
C ASP A 636 38.77 16.41 -1.08
N GLN A 637 38.66 17.69 -0.73
CA GLN A 637 39.76 18.48 -0.17
C GLN A 637 40.00 18.13 1.30
N ARG A 638 41.25 17.81 1.66
CA ARG A 638 41.61 17.53 3.05
C ARG A 638 41.47 18.78 3.93
N SER A 639 40.80 18.62 5.08
CA SER A 639 40.40 19.71 5.97
C SER A 639 41.57 20.42 6.68
N LEU A 640 41.31 21.62 7.21
CA LEU A 640 42.23 22.33 8.09
C LEU A 640 42.58 21.50 9.34
N GLU A 641 41.60 20.82 9.94
CA GLU A 641 41.81 20.02 11.15
C GLU A 641 42.76 18.85 10.90
N ASP A 642 42.62 18.18 9.76
CA ASP A 642 43.52 17.09 9.39
C ASP A 642 44.96 17.57 9.16
N ALA A 643 45.13 18.78 8.60
CA ALA A 643 46.44 19.41 8.45
C ALA A 643 47.04 19.85 9.79
N ARG A 644 46.23 20.41 10.70
CA ARG A 644 46.64 20.75 12.07
C ARG A 644 47.10 19.50 12.84
N ARG A 645 46.35 18.40 12.72
CA ARG A 645 46.69 17.11 13.36
C ARG A 645 48.05 16.61 12.86
N GLU A 646 48.28 16.60 11.56
CA GLU A 646 49.55 16.17 10.96
C GLU A 646 50.72 17.06 11.41
N LEU A 647 50.57 18.39 11.32
CA LEU A 647 51.60 19.34 11.76
C LEU A 647 51.90 19.22 13.25
N ARG A 648 50.90 18.99 14.10
CA ARG A 648 51.06 18.76 15.55
C ARG A 648 51.94 17.55 15.84
N GLU A 649 51.80 16.47 15.07
CA GLU A 649 52.61 15.26 15.25
C GLU A 649 54.09 15.49 14.94
N VAL A 650 54.38 16.26 13.89
CA VAL A 650 55.74 16.48 13.39
C VAL A 650 56.37 17.79 13.87
N LEU A 651 55.66 18.65 14.61
CA LEU A 651 56.12 19.99 14.99
C LEU A 651 57.51 19.96 15.65
N HIS A 652 57.73 19.03 16.58
CA HIS A 652 59.01 18.89 17.27
C HIS A 652 60.18 18.61 16.31
N ASP A 653 59.99 17.72 15.33
CA ASP A 653 60.98 17.42 14.29
C ASP A 653 61.22 18.63 13.40
N ARG A 654 60.17 19.39 13.07
CA ARG A 654 60.26 20.60 12.24
C ARG A 654 60.97 21.76 12.93
N LEU A 655 60.94 21.81 14.26
CA LEU A 655 61.69 22.79 15.05
C LEU A 655 63.18 22.43 15.17
N ALA A 656 63.59 21.20 14.82
CA ALA A 656 64.98 20.79 14.87
C ALA A 656 65.83 21.61 13.88
N GLY A 657 66.82 22.34 14.41
CA GLY A 657 67.71 23.20 13.62
C GLY A 657 67.26 24.65 13.46
N ILE A 658 66.12 25.05 14.05
CA ILE A 658 65.72 26.45 14.19
C ILE A 658 66.24 26.99 15.52
N ARG A 659 66.90 28.15 15.50
CA ARG A 659 67.33 28.84 16.74
C ARG A 659 66.18 29.67 17.32
N THR A 660 65.30 29.02 18.07
CA THR A 660 64.14 29.65 18.70
C THR A 660 64.48 30.38 20.00
N GLY A 661 63.59 31.28 20.43
CA GLY A 661 63.70 31.99 21.71
C GLY A 661 63.45 31.11 22.94
N ASN A 662 63.33 31.73 24.11
CA ASN A 662 63.33 31.02 25.39
C ASN A 662 62.03 30.23 25.60
N VAL A 663 60.87 30.76 25.21
CA VAL A 663 59.56 30.10 25.40
C VAL A 663 59.50 28.80 24.62
N ILE A 664 59.84 28.85 23.34
CA ILE A 664 59.78 27.66 22.48
C ILE A 664 60.88 26.66 22.85
N ARG A 665 62.07 27.13 23.19
CA ARG A 665 63.17 26.24 23.62
C ARG A 665 62.81 25.47 24.88
N GLN A 666 62.14 26.12 25.83
CA GLN A 666 61.62 25.48 27.03
C GLN A 666 60.53 24.45 26.69
N ALA A 667 59.57 24.82 25.83
CA ALA A 667 58.51 23.91 25.40
C ALA A 667 59.04 22.65 24.67
N VAL A 668 60.08 22.80 23.83
CA VAL A 668 60.75 21.65 23.18
C VAL A 668 61.49 20.79 24.20
N ALA A 669 62.13 21.38 25.22
CA ALA A 669 62.78 20.64 26.30
C ALA A 669 61.77 19.86 27.13
N ASP A 670 60.63 20.46 27.46
CA ASP A 670 59.53 19.82 28.18
C ASP A 670 58.89 18.71 27.34
N TYR A 671 58.69 18.92 26.04
CA TYR A 671 58.28 17.86 25.11
C TYR A 671 59.21 16.65 25.19
N HIS A 672 60.53 16.84 25.07
CA HIS A 672 61.49 15.72 25.15
C HIS A 672 61.52 15.02 26.51
N ARG A 673 61.22 15.75 27.59
CA ARG A 673 61.14 15.20 28.96
C ARG A 673 59.90 14.30 29.14
N PHE A 674 58.77 14.67 28.54
CA PHE A 674 57.49 14.00 28.77
C PHE A 674 56.98 13.13 27.60
N LYS A 675 57.64 13.14 26.43
CA LYS A 675 57.20 12.43 25.21
C LYS A 675 56.94 10.93 25.36
N TYR A 676 57.55 10.25 26.34
CA TYR A 676 57.32 8.82 26.59
C TYR A 676 56.30 8.54 27.70
N ALA A 677 56.02 9.52 28.56
CA ALA A 677 55.07 9.38 29.66
C ALA A 677 53.64 9.70 29.20
N ASP A 678 53.48 10.80 28.46
CA ASP A 678 52.21 11.23 27.88
C ASP A 678 52.47 11.97 26.54
N PRO A 679 52.57 11.23 25.42
CA PRO A 679 52.95 11.80 24.13
C PRO A 679 51.93 12.80 23.57
N GLU A 680 50.63 12.58 23.81
CA GLU A 680 49.56 13.47 23.36
C GLU A 680 49.62 14.80 24.11
N LYS A 681 49.68 14.75 25.44
CA LYS A 681 49.77 15.96 26.26
C LYS A 681 51.04 16.77 25.97
N ALA A 682 52.18 16.09 25.79
CA ALA A 682 53.44 16.76 25.43
C ALA A 682 53.35 17.46 24.06
N ARG A 683 52.67 16.85 23.08
CA ARG A 683 52.42 17.49 21.76
C ARG A 683 51.50 18.69 21.90
N ASP A 684 50.45 18.59 22.70
CA ASP A 684 49.50 19.69 22.93
C ASP A 684 50.16 20.87 23.64
N GLU A 685 50.98 20.62 24.66
CA GLU A 685 51.72 21.67 25.36
C GLU A 685 52.69 22.40 24.42
N LEU A 686 53.43 21.67 23.56
CA LEU A 686 54.29 22.27 22.55
C LEU A 686 53.49 23.08 21.51
N TRP A 687 52.37 22.54 21.03
CA TRP A 687 51.49 23.20 20.07
C TRP A 687 50.85 24.47 20.65
N ASN A 688 50.46 24.45 21.93
CA ASN A 688 49.92 25.61 22.63
C ASN A 688 51.00 26.68 22.87
N ALA A 689 52.23 26.27 23.21
CA ALA A 689 53.35 27.19 23.33
C ALA A 689 53.66 27.89 22.00
N ALA A 690 53.61 27.16 20.88
CA ALA A 690 53.81 27.70 19.54
C ALA A 690 52.72 28.69 19.09
N GLN A 691 51.48 28.52 19.56
CA GLN A 691 50.36 29.46 19.31
C GLN A 691 50.34 30.67 20.25
N SER A 692 51.05 30.60 21.38
CA SER A 692 51.09 31.71 22.33
C SER A 692 51.68 32.97 21.68
N PRO A 693 51.23 34.20 22.04
CA PRO A 693 51.73 35.42 21.41
C PRO A 693 53.26 35.56 21.44
N GLN A 694 53.88 35.19 22.57
CA GLN A 694 55.33 35.24 22.73
C GLN A 694 56.03 34.12 21.95
N GLY A 695 55.51 32.89 22.00
CA GLY A 695 56.07 31.77 21.24
C GLY A 695 55.98 31.97 19.74
N ALA A 696 54.84 32.45 19.24
CA ALA A 696 54.65 32.79 17.83
C ALA A 696 55.63 33.88 17.37
N ALA A 697 55.83 34.94 18.16
CA ALA A 697 56.81 35.98 17.83
C ALA A 697 58.26 35.42 17.79
N GLU A 698 58.65 34.59 18.75
CA GLU A 698 59.95 33.91 18.75
C GLU A 698 60.15 33.00 17.53
N LEU A 699 59.10 32.25 17.13
CA LEU A 699 59.14 31.39 15.95
C LEU A 699 59.25 32.20 14.65
N LEU A 700 58.50 33.29 14.53
CA LEU A 700 58.50 34.14 13.35
C LEU A 700 59.88 34.77 13.11
N GLU A 701 60.51 35.31 14.16
CA GLU A 701 61.85 35.88 14.04
C GLU A 701 62.90 34.81 13.70
N ALA A 702 62.80 33.63 14.31
CA ALA A 702 63.67 32.52 13.98
C ALA A 702 63.47 32.02 12.53
N MET A 703 62.24 32.02 12.04
CA MET A 703 61.88 31.71 10.66
C MET A 703 62.48 32.74 9.69
N ARG A 704 62.32 34.04 9.98
CA ARG A 704 62.92 35.13 9.17
C ARG A 704 64.44 35.01 9.09
N ALA A 705 65.08 34.76 10.23
CA ALA A 705 66.53 34.54 10.28
C ALA A 705 66.93 33.32 9.43
N LYS A 706 66.14 32.23 9.47
CA LYS A 706 66.40 31.03 8.68
C LYS A 706 66.22 31.26 7.18
N ILE A 707 65.15 31.93 6.77
CA ILE A 707 64.89 32.31 5.37
C ILE A 707 66.05 33.15 4.82
N LYS A 708 66.54 34.10 5.62
CA LYS A 708 67.69 34.94 5.28
C LYS A 708 69.01 34.16 5.20
N GLU A 709 69.26 33.24 6.13
CA GLU A 709 70.43 32.34 6.11
C GLU A 709 70.49 31.53 4.80
N MET A 710 69.32 31.13 4.29
CA MET A 710 69.17 30.34 3.07
C MET A 710 69.19 31.20 1.78
N GLY A 711 69.43 32.51 1.88
CA GLY A 711 69.67 33.41 0.74
C GLY A 711 68.42 34.05 0.14
N TYR A 712 67.24 33.84 0.73
CA TYR A 712 66.01 34.51 0.27
C TYR A 712 65.98 35.97 0.73
N ARG A 713 65.32 36.82 -0.09
CA ARG A 713 65.23 38.27 0.11
C ARG A 713 63.77 38.74 -0.03
N PRO A 714 63.39 39.86 0.60
CA PRO A 714 62.01 40.35 0.53
C PRO A 714 61.51 40.61 -0.89
N ASP A 715 62.39 41.07 -1.80
CA ASP A 715 62.04 41.34 -3.21
C ASP A 715 61.64 40.10 -4.02
N ARG A 716 61.89 38.88 -3.48
CA ARG A 716 61.53 37.61 -4.12
C ARG A 716 60.15 37.09 -3.76
N VAL A 717 59.49 37.61 -2.72
CA VAL A 717 58.23 37.06 -2.20
C VAL A 717 57.18 36.87 -3.30
N LEU A 718 56.91 37.90 -4.10
CA LEU A 718 55.90 37.83 -5.16
C LEU A 718 56.28 36.87 -6.29
N PHE A 719 57.58 36.70 -6.57
CA PHE A 719 58.05 35.75 -7.59
C PHE A 719 57.87 34.30 -7.14
N GLU A 720 58.16 33.99 -5.87
CA GLU A 720 57.95 32.65 -5.30
C GLU A 720 56.45 32.30 -5.26
N LEU A 721 55.60 33.25 -4.90
CA LEU A 721 54.16 33.05 -4.92
C LEU A 721 53.61 32.90 -6.34
N TYR A 722 54.13 33.65 -7.31
CA TYR A 722 53.79 33.49 -8.71
C TYR A 722 54.19 32.10 -9.22
N GLN A 723 55.39 31.60 -8.88
CA GLN A 723 55.81 30.24 -9.23
C GLN A 723 54.87 29.19 -8.64
N ASN A 724 54.49 29.31 -7.36
CA ASN A 724 53.50 28.41 -6.75
C ASN A 724 52.15 28.45 -7.49
N ALA A 725 51.71 29.63 -7.90
CA ALA A 725 50.48 29.79 -8.69
C ALA A 725 50.59 29.12 -10.07
N VAL A 726 51.75 29.21 -10.74
CA VAL A 726 52.00 28.56 -12.04
C VAL A 726 52.08 27.04 -11.89
N ASP A 727 52.74 26.53 -10.85
CA ASP A 727 52.80 25.10 -10.54
C ASP A 727 51.39 24.54 -10.28
N ALA A 728 50.60 25.23 -9.45
CA ALA A 728 49.21 24.86 -9.16
C ALA A 728 48.33 24.90 -10.43
N GLN A 729 48.60 25.83 -11.36
CA GLN A 729 47.91 25.88 -12.65
C GLN A 729 48.29 24.71 -13.56
N ALA A 730 49.58 24.32 -13.61
CA ALA A 730 50.03 23.18 -14.41
C ALA A 730 49.45 21.84 -13.92
N GLN A 731 49.08 21.79 -12.64
CA GLN A 731 48.40 20.66 -12.00
C GLN A 731 46.86 20.72 -12.15
N TRP A 732 46.32 21.73 -12.84
CA TRP A 732 44.89 21.95 -13.02
C TRP A 732 44.51 22.12 -14.49
N HIS A 733 43.22 22.01 -14.81
CA HIS A 733 42.72 22.22 -16.17
C HIS A 733 42.28 23.68 -16.39
N GLY A 734 42.50 24.19 -17.60
CA GLY A 734 42.05 25.52 -18.05
C GLY A 734 43.16 26.56 -18.16
N SER A 735 42.80 27.76 -18.61
CA SER A 735 43.72 28.89 -18.74
C SER A 735 44.15 29.41 -17.35
N GLY A 736 45.46 29.61 -17.19
CA GLY A 736 46.07 30.12 -15.96
C GLY A 736 45.90 31.64 -15.83
N LYS A 737 45.40 32.10 -14.67
CA LYS A 737 45.28 33.53 -14.33
C LYS A 737 45.91 33.77 -12.96
N VAL A 738 46.69 34.83 -12.83
CA VAL A 738 47.23 35.33 -11.56
C VAL A 738 46.86 36.80 -11.43
N GLN A 739 46.38 37.19 -10.26
CA GLN A 739 46.09 38.58 -9.93
C GLN A 739 46.86 38.97 -8.67
N VAL A 740 47.52 40.13 -8.71
CA VAL A 740 48.23 40.67 -7.56
C VAL A 740 47.72 42.09 -7.29
N GLU A 741 47.30 42.32 -6.05
CA GLU A 741 46.78 43.61 -5.59
C GLU A 741 47.69 44.20 -4.53
N ALA A 742 48.07 45.46 -4.70
CA ALA A 742 48.65 46.27 -3.64
C ALA A 742 47.62 47.29 -3.16
N ARG A 743 47.43 47.37 -1.84
CA ARG A 743 46.67 48.47 -1.21
C ARG A 743 47.63 49.36 -0.44
N ARG A 744 47.32 50.64 -0.48
CA ARG A 744 48.11 51.70 0.17
C ARG A 744 47.29 52.31 1.29
N ASP A 745 47.98 52.72 2.35
CA ASP A 745 47.36 53.55 3.38
C ASP A 745 47.25 55.01 2.95
N ASN A 746 46.76 55.86 3.87
CA ASN A 746 46.60 57.29 3.63
C ASN A 746 47.92 58.02 3.35
N ASP A 747 49.06 57.42 3.74
CA ASP A 747 50.41 57.96 3.50
C ASP A 747 51.01 57.46 2.18
N GLY A 748 50.23 56.72 1.38
CA GLY A 748 50.65 56.15 0.10
C GLY A 748 51.58 54.95 0.21
N MET A 749 51.81 54.44 1.43
CA MET A 749 52.67 53.28 1.68
C MET A 749 51.88 52.00 1.49
N ILE A 750 52.50 50.98 0.88
CA ILE A 750 51.86 49.66 0.75
C ILE A 750 51.70 49.07 2.15
N ASN A 751 50.45 48.89 2.57
CA ASN A 751 50.11 48.30 3.87
C ASN A 751 49.53 46.88 3.73
N HIS A 752 49.19 46.47 2.51
CA HIS A 752 48.57 45.18 2.26
C HIS A 752 48.81 44.72 0.82
N ILE A 753 49.20 43.46 0.65
CA ILE A 753 49.30 42.80 -0.65
C ILE A 753 48.39 41.57 -0.67
N ARG A 754 47.71 41.33 -1.79
CA ARG A 754 46.96 40.09 -2.05
C ARG A 754 47.46 39.44 -3.32
N LEU A 755 47.65 38.12 -3.29
CA LEU A 755 47.89 37.33 -4.49
C LEU A 755 46.76 36.31 -4.65
N ILE A 756 46.16 36.29 -5.83
CA ILE A 756 45.02 35.47 -6.18
C ILE A 756 45.38 34.63 -7.40
N HIS A 757 45.13 33.32 -7.34
CA HIS A 757 45.23 32.44 -8.50
C HIS A 757 44.11 31.43 -8.54
N TRP A 758 43.84 30.90 -9.73
CA TRP A 758 42.78 29.92 -9.96
C TRP A 758 43.34 28.52 -10.28
N GLY A 759 44.61 28.24 -9.99
CA GLY A 759 45.18 26.89 -10.05
C GLY A 759 44.50 25.89 -9.09
N ARG A 760 45.03 24.67 -9.03
CA ARG A 760 44.57 23.61 -8.11
C ARG A 760 44.39 24.15 -6.68
N PRO A 761 43.22 23.96 -6.04
CA PRO A 761 43.06 24.31 -4.64
C PRO A 761 44.00 23.50 -3.74
N ILE A 762 44.44 24.09 -2.64
CA ILE A 762 45.39 23.48 -1.71
C ILE A 762 44.78 22.22 -1.10
N ASN A 763 45.56 21.13 -0.99
CA ASN A 763 45.08 19.83 -0.51
C ASN A 763 44.02 19.15 -1.39
N GLN A 764 43.72 19.70 -2.58
CA GLN A 764 42.81 19.04 -3.50
C GLN A 764 43.58 18.01 -4.32
N PRO A 765 43.23 16.71 -4.30
CA PRO A 765 43.99 15.69 -5.03
C PRO A 765 44.08 15.99 -6.54
N GLY A 766 43.03 16.62 -7.08
CA GLY A 766 42.88 16.90 -8.50
C GLY A 766 42.32 15.71 -9.26
N PRO A 767 42.30 15.77 -10.61
CA PRO A 767 41.51 14.84 -11.42
C PRO A 767 42.10 13.42 -11.50
N ASP A 768 43.36 13.22 -11.11
CA ASP A 768 44.02 11.90 -11.11
C ASP A 768 44.51 11.57 -9.70
N ARG A 769 43.79 10.66 -9.02
CA ARG A 769 44.06 10.25 -7.65
C ARG A 769 45.38 9.51 -7.50
N THR A 770 45.77 8.71 -8.48
CA THR A 770 47.05 7.98 -8.45
C THR A 770 48.21 8.95 -8.53
N LYS A 771 48.09 9.96 -9.40
CA LYS A 771 49.05 11.06 -9.47
C LYS A 771 49.05 11.89 -8.18
N ALA A 772 47.88 12.15 -7.61
CA ALA A 772 47.74 12.89 -6.34
C ALA A 772 48.45 12.21 -5.17
N GLU A 773 48.33 10.88 -5.06
CA GLU A 773 49.02 10.07 -4.04
C GLU A 773 50.55 10.11 -4.23
N ASN A 774 51.01 9.94 -5.48
CA ASN A 774 52.44 9.96 -5.81
C ASN A 774 53.09 11.35 -5.60
N GLU A 775 52.38 12.42 -5.94
CA GLU A 775 52.88 13.81 -5.85
C GLU A 775 52.56 14.46 -4.49
N GLY A 776 51.79 13.79 -3.63
CA GLY A 776 51.47 14.25 -2.27
C GLY A 776 50.54 15.47 -2.23
N HIS A 777 49.66 15.62 -3.22
CA HIS A 777 48.75 16.77 -3.41
C HIS A 777 47.82 17.03 -2.23
N GLU A 778 47.35 15.99 -1.56
CA GLU A 778 46.48 16.10 -0.37
C GLU A 778 47.20 16.66 0.87
N ARG A 779 48.54 16.83 0.79
CA ARG A 779 49.40 17.32 1.87
C ARG A 779 50.04 18.67 1.56
N ASP A 780 49.54 19.39 0.54
CA ASP A 780 50.08 20.70 0.14
C ASP A 780 50.28 21.64 1.33
N LEU A 781 49.27 21.81 2.18
CA LEU A 781 49.33 22.74 3.32
C LEU A 781 50.42 22.32 4.32
N SER A 782 50.50 21.03 4.65
CA SER A 782 51.53 20.47 5.52
C SER A 782 52.93 20.73 4.95
N ASN A 783 53.11 20.49 3.64
CA ASN A 783 54.36 20.73 2.92
C ASN A 783 54.71 22.23 2.85
N MET A 784 53.72 23.10 2.61
CA MET A 784 53.89 24.56 2.58
C MET A 784 54.35 25.12 3.92
N LEU A 785 53.96 24.50 5.05
CA LEU A 785 54.28 24.94 6.41
C LEU A 785 55.50 24.23 7.04
N ALA A 786 55.85 23.03 6.58
CA ALA A 786 56.98 22.25 7.09
C ALA A 786 58.36 22.81 6.70
N ILE A 787 59.33 22.83 7.62
CA ILE A 787 60.74 23.18 7.33
C ILE A 787 61.51 21.92 6.94
N SER A 788 62.37 22.01 5.92
CA SER A 788 63.24 20.93 5.43
C SER A 788 62.53 19.71 4.82
N HIS A 789 61.28 19.87 4.36
CA HIS A 789 60.61 18.90 3.49
C HIS A 789 60.23 19.55 2.17
N SER A 790 60.67 18.94 1.08
CA SER A 790 60.13 19.15 -0.26
C SER A 790 59.89 17.76 -0.82
N ALA A 791 58.68 17.49 -1.32
CA ALA A 791 58.33 16.22 -1.94
C ALA A 791 58.94 16.03 -3.35
N LYS A 792 59.71 17.02 -3.85
CA LYS A 792 60.33 16.99 -5.18
C LYS A 792 61.71 16.29 -5.09
N GLU A 793 61.77 14.99 -5.36
CA GLU A 793 63.04 14.25 -5.57
C GLU A 793 63.49 14.36 -7.05
N GLY A 794 64.65 14.97 -7.29
CA GLY A 794 65.25 15.10 -8.63
C GLY A 794 66.40 16.11 -8.66
N ASP A 795 67.51 15.77 -9.32
CA ASP A 795 68.83 16.42 -9.16
C ASP A 795 69.04 17.73 -9.93
N ALA A 796 67.97 18.37 -10.41
CA ALA A 796 68.00 19.72 -10.95
C ALA A 796 66.63 20.37 -10.77
N ILE A 797 66.60 21.66 -10.38
CA ILE A 797 65.47 22.60 -10.25
C ILE A 797 65.24 23.12 -8.80
N THR A 798 65.04 24.43 -8.71
CA THR A 798 64.75 25.27 -7.54
C THR A 798 63.62 24.72 -6.66
N GLY A 799 63.77 24.77 -5.33
CA GLY A 799 62.73 24.34 -4.36
C GLY A 799 63.16 23.28 -3.32
N ARG A 800 64.44 22.92 -3.28
CA ARG A 800 65.02 21.84 -2.47
C ARG A 800 64.82 21.94 -0.94
N PHE A 801 64.41 23.10 -0.42
CA PHE A 801 64.33 23.37 1.03
C PHE A 801 62.91 23.62 1.56
N GLY A 802 61.89 23.64 0.70
CA GLY A 802 60.50 23.90 1.13
C GLY A 802 60.25 25.32 1.69
N LEU A 803 61.07 26.30 1.31
CA LEU A 803 61.02 27.67 1.86
C LEU A 803 60.33 28.70 0.96
N GLY A 804 60.02 28.36 -0.30
CA GLY A 804 59.49 29.31 -1.30
C GLY A 804 58.24 30.06 -0.83
N PHE A 805 57.19 29.33 -0.42
CA PHE A 805 55.99 29.95 0.14
C PHE A 805 56.30 30.76 1.42
N LYS A 806 57.15 30.25 2.31
CA LYS A 806 57.45 30.88 3.62
C LYS A 806 58.12 32.25 3.51
N THR A 807 58.67 32.61 2.35
CA THR A 807 59.22 33.95 2.09
C THR A 807 58.22 35.06 2.37
N VAL A 808 56.90 34.80 2.29
CA VAL A 808 55.84 35.75 2.70
C VAL A 808 56.02 36.36 4.09
N HIS A 809 56.63 35.60 5.02
CA HIS A 809 56.87 36.06 6.38
C HIS A 809 57.99 37.11 6.48
N MET A 810 58.73 37.37 5.39
CA MET A 810 59.64 38.52 5.31
C MET A 810 58.87 39.85 5.26
N LEU A 811 57.61 39.84 4.81
CA LEU A 811 56.80 41.05 4.67
C LEU A 811 55.67 41.14 5.70
N SER A 812 55.20 40.01 6.24
CA SER A 812 54.01 39.93 7.10
C SER A 812 54.25 39.12 8.37
N ASP A 813 53.57 39.51 9.44
CA ASP A 813 53.52 38.75 10.70
C ASP A 813 52.37 37.73 10.72
N SER A 814 51.35 37.90 9.88
CA SER A 814 50.10 37.12 9.92
C SER A 814 49.51 36.95 8.52
N VAL A 815 50.03 35.95 7.81
CA VAL A 815 49.61 35.66 6.43
C VAL A 815 48.30 34.87 6.45
N GLY A 816 47.31 35.35 5.71
CA GLY A 816 46.05 34.66 5.49
C GLY A 816 46.10 33.80 4.23
N LEU A 817 45.42 32.67 4.26
CA LEU A 817 45.31 31.73 3.16
C LEU A 817 43.86 31.24 3.10
N ALA A 818 43.20 31.47 1.97
CA ALA A 818 41.85 30.99 1.72
C ALA A 818 41.82 30.30 0.35
N SER A 819 41.66 28.98 0.36
CA SER A 819 41.65 28.12 -0.83
C SER A 819 40.56 27.07 -0.65
N ALA A 820 39.37 27.34 -1.21
CA ALA A 820 38.20 26.50 -1.00
C ALA A 820 37.92 26.24 0.49
N GLY A 821 37.87 24.99 0.95
CA GLY A 821 37.62 24.63 2.36
C GLY A 821 38.82 24.86 3.30
N VAL A 822 40.00 25.22 2.77
CA VAL A 822 41.19 25.53 3.57
C VAL A 822 41.27 27.03 3.80
N VAL A 823 40.81 27.49 4.96
CA VAL A 823 40.77 28.91 5.35
C VAL A 823 41.46 29.12 6.69
N LEU A 824 42.61 29.80 6.68
CA LEU A 824 43.47 29.92 7.86
C LEU A 824 44.36 31.19 7.85
N ARG A 825 44.87 31.56 9.02
CA ARG A 825 46.02 32.45 9.20
C ARG A 825 47.21 31.64 9.68
N ILE A 826 48.41 32.06 9.28
CA ILE A 826 49.67 31.43 9.69
C ILE A 826 50.33 32.32 10.74
N VAL A 827 50.35 31.85 11.98
CA VAL A 827 51.05 32.51 13.09
C VAL A 827 52.41 31.87 13.31
N GLY A 828 53.39 32.66 13.74
CA GLY A 828 54.76 32.20 13.98
C GLY A 828 55.48 31.62 12.76
N GLY A 829 54.97 31.88 11.56
CA GLY A 829 55.56 31.38 10.31
C GLY A 829 55.24 29.92 9.97
N MET A 830 54.52 29.19 10.83
CA MET A 830 54.32 27.74 10.63
C MET A 830 53.01 27.17 11.22
N VAL A 831 52.34 27.89 12.12
CA VAL A 831 51.18 27.35 12.85
C VAL A 831 49.88 27.86 12.22
N PRO A 832 49.03 27.00 11.66
CA PRO A 832 47.77 27.40 11.09
C PRO A 832 46.69 27.55 12.17
N VAL A 833 46.01 28.69 12.16
CA VAL A 833 44.84 29.00 12.99
C VAL A 833 43.66 29.35 12.09
N ALA A 834 42.43 29.06 12.51
CA ALA A 834 41.24 29.36 11.69
C ALA A 834 41.15 30.85 11.35
N TRP A 835 40.63 31.16 10.16
CA TRP A 835 40.38 32.52 9.71
C TRP A 835 38.93 32.65 9.26
N ASP A 836 38.05 33.03 10.18
CA ASP A 836 36.61 33.00 9.97
C ASP A 836 36.15 33.92 8.82
N GLU A 837 36.82 35.05 8.60
CA GLU A 837 36.48 35.98 7.51
C GLU A 837 37.07 35.59 6.15
N GLY A 838 37.99 34.62 6.09
CA GLY A 838 38.79 34.34 4.91
C GLY A 838 37.98 33.84 3.71
N GLU A 839 36.93 33.06 3.96
CA GLU A 839 36.02 32.60 2.90
C GLU A 839 35.28 33.79 2.27
N THR A 840 34.80 34.72 3.11
CA THR A 840 34.10 35.93 2.66
C THR A 840 35.02 36.82 1.84
N GLU A 841 36.30 36.90 2.20
CA GLU A 841 37.32 37.68 1.48
C GLU A 841 37.74 37.03 0.14
N ALA A 842 37.73 35.71 0.05
CA ALA A 842 38.07 34.98 -1.18
C ALA A 842 36.89 34.92 -2.18
N ARG A 843 35.65 34.88 -1.70
CA ARG A 843 34.42 34.68 -2.50
C ARG A 843 34.27 35.63 -3.71
N PRO A 844 34.59 36.94 -3.63
CA PRO A 844 34.49 37.85 -4.78
C PRO A 844 35.41 37.47 -5.96
N TYR A 845 36.46 36.68 -5.71
CA TYR A 845 37.38 36.22 -6.73
C TYR A 845 36.98 34.88 -7.35
N ASN A 846 35.98 34.19 -6.81
CA ASN A 846 35.47 32.96 -7.43
C ASN A 846 34.89 33.29 -8.81
N ASP A 847 35.22 32.48 -9.81
CA ASP A 847 34.88 32.74 -11.20
C ASP A 847 34.07 31.57 -11.78
N ARG A 848 32.75 31.78 -11.91
CA ARG A 848 31.82 30.85 -12.60
C ARG A 848 31.89 29.39 -12.12
N GLY A 849 32.06 29.19 -10.81
CA GLY A 849 32.22 27.88 -10.17
C GLY A 849 33.67 27.51 -9.81
N ARG A 850 34.66 28.22 -10.34
CA ARG A 850 36.08 28.02 -10.02
C ARG A 850 36.46 28.77 -8.75
N LYS A 851 36.90 28.02 -7.73
CA LYS A 851 37.38 28.56 -6.46
C LYS A 851 38.77 29.19 -6.62
N ALA A 852 38.94 30.42 -6.15
CA ALA A 852 40.24 31.08 -6.13
C ALA A 852 41.04 30.65 -4.89
N THR A 853 42.37 30.67 -5.01
CA THR A 853 43.28 30.67 -3.85
C THR A 853 43.74 32.10 -3.61
N LEU A 854 43.34 32.64 -2.46
CA LEU A 854 43.73 33.95 -1.95
C LEU A 854 44.85 33.80 -0.92
N ILE A 855 45.96 34.49 -1.17
CA ILE A 855 47.06 34.68 -0.22
C ILE A 855 47.00 36.14 0.22
N ASP A 856 46.62 36.35 1.48
CA ASP A 856 46.41 37.66 2.10
C ASP A 856 47.65 38.04 2.92
N ILE A 857 48.32 39.15 2.56
CA ILE A 857 49.62 39.54 3.13
C ILE A 857 49.53 40.95 3.73
N PRO A 858 49.00 41.10 4.96
CA PRO A 858 49.08 42.36 5.69
C PRO A 858 50.54 42.73 5.98
N ILE A 859 50.97 43.93 5.58
CA ILE A 859 52.39 44.30 5.66
C ILE A 859 52.73 44.79 7.08
N ALA A 860 53.76 44.19 7.68
CA ALA A 860 54.28 44.64 8.96
C ALA A 860 54.81 46.07 8.86
N VAL A 861 54.60 46.88 9.91
CA VAL A 861 54.89 48.33 9.88
C VAL A 861 56.36 48.61 9.55
N ASP A 862 57.28 47.80 10.07
CA ASP A 862 58.72 47.88 9.83
C ASP A 862 59.17 47.32 8.46
N ARG A 863 58.26 46.72 7.68
CA ARG A 863 58.54 46.07 6.39
C ARG A 863 57.94 46.78 5.17
N ARG A 864 57.31 47.94 5.36
CA ARG A 864 56.66 48.70 4.26
C ARG A 864 57.60 49.05 3.11
N SER A 865 58.86 49.38 3.40
CA SER A 865 59.87 49.67 2.37
C SER A 865 60.26 48.42 1.57
N GLU A 866 60.41 47.29 2.26
CA GLU A 866 60.69 45.99 1.65
C GLU A 866 59.52 45.52 0.77
N ALA A 867 58.28 45.75 1.21
CA ALA A 867 57.07 45.45 0.44
C ALA A 867 56.95 46.30 -0.83
N ALA A 868 57.28 47.59 -0.76
CA ALA A 868 57.34 48.47 -1.93
C ALA A 868 58.38 47.97 -2.96
N ALA A 869 59.58 47.60 -2.50
CA ALA A 869 60.60 47.04 -3.37
C ALA A 869 60.18 45.71 -4.03
N ALA A 870 59.49 44.84 -3.29
CA ALA A 870 58.95 43.59 -3.82
C ALA A 870 57.87 43.82 -4.88
N TRP A 871 56.95 44.76 -4.63
CA TRP A 871 55.92 45.16 -5.59
C TRP A 871 56.52 45.72 -6.88
N ASP A 872 57.43 46.68 -6.76
CA ASP A 872 58.06 47.32 -7.93
C ASP A 872 58.84 46.31 -8.77
N ALA A 873 59.63 45.43 -8.13
CA ALA A 873 60.38 44.39 -8.83
C ALA A 873 59.44 43.42 -9.59
N PHE A 874 58.33 43.01 -8.97
CA PHE A 874 57.37 42.13 -9.62
C PHE A 874 56.60 42.84 -10.75
N ARG A 875 56.15 44.08 -10.53
CA ARG A 875 55.46 44.89 -11.54
C ARG A 875 56.30 45.05 -12.80
N ASP A 876 57.59 45.36 -12.64
CA ASP A 876 58.50 45.59 -13.76
C ASP A 876 58.79 44.28 -14.53
N ALA A 877 58.74 43.13 -13.85
CA ALA A 877 58.94 41.81 -14.44
C ALA A 877 57.66 41.17 -15.00
N ALA A 878 56.48 41.58 -14.56
CA ALA A 878 55.20 40.97 -14.90
C ALA A 878 54.95 40.79 -16.42
N PRO A 879 55.29 41.76 -17.31
CA PRO A 879 55.14 41.56 -18.75
C PRO A 879 55.99 40.40 -19.30
N LEU A 880 57.21 40.23 -18.78
CA LEU A 880 58.11 39.15 -19.18
C LEU A 880 57.65 37.80 -18.61
N LEU A 881 57.19 37.80 -17.36
CA LEU A 881 56.62 36.60 -16.72
C LEU A 881 55.38 36.12 -17.46
N ALA A 882 54.48 37.01 -17.87
CA ALA A 882 53.30 36.66 -18.68
C ALA A 882 53.69 36.12 -20.06
N ALA A 883 54.78 36.61 -20.66
CA ALA A 883 55.28 36.09 -21.94
C ALA A 883 55.82 34.66 -21.83
N LEU A 884 56.66 34.43 -20.82
CA LEU A 884 57.45 33.20 -20.64
C LEU A 884 56.70 32.11 -19.88
N GLY A 885 55.71 32.50 -19.07
CA GLY A 885 54.94 31.61 -18.24
C GLY A 885 53.90 30.81 -19.03
N ARG A 886 53.55 29.63 -18.51
CA ARG A 886 52.36 28.88 -18.94
C ARG A 886 51.04 29.51 -18.45
N SER A 887 51.13 30.57 -17.63
CA SER A 887 50.00 31.35 -17.14
C SER A 887 49.52 32.30 -18.25
N GLY A 888 48.30 32.11 -18.72
CA GLY A 888 47.72 32.88 -19.82
C GLY A 888 47.44 34.35 -19.51
N GLU A 889 47.44 34.77 -18.23
CA GLU A 889 47.19 36.16 -17.83
C GLU A 889 47.77 36.51 -16.44
N ILE A 890 48.42 37.68 -16.32
CA ILE A 890 48.81 38.33 -15.07
C ILE A 890 48.10 39.69 -14.98
N LYS A 891 47.35 39.93 -13.89
CA LYS A 891 46.64 41.17 -13.62
C LYS A 891 47.21 41.87 -12.38
N LEU A 892 47.58 43.13 -12.50
CA LEU A 892 48.08 43.96 -11.39
C LEU A 892 47.06 45.05 -11.04
N ILE A 893 46.82 45.27 -9.75
CA ILE A 893 45.94 46.33 -9.23
C ILE A 893 46.72 47.11 -8.15
N ASP A 894 46.88 48.42 -8.32
CA ASP A 894 47.51 49.31 -7.33
C ASP A 894 46.49 50.31 -6.79
N GLY A 895 45.92 50.04 -5.62
CA GLY A 895 44.88 50.86 -5.00
C GLY A 895 43.64 51.03 -5.89
N THR A 896 43.31 52.27 -6.20
CA THR A 896 42.17 52.63 -7.07
C THR A 896 42.57 52.85 -8.54
N GLN A 897 43.82 52.58 -8.91
CA GLN A 897 44.27 52.71 -10.31
C GLN A 897 43.59 51.67 -11.21
N GLU A 898 43.47 51.98 -12.50
CA GLU A 898 42.95 51.02 -13.47
C GLU A 898 43.82 49.75 -13.48
N PRO A 899 43.21 48.54 -13.49
CA PRO A 899 43.96 47.30 -13.53
C PRO A 899 44.83 47.21 -14.78
N THR A 900 46.06 46.73 -14.61
CA THR A 900 46.96 46.47 -15.74
C THR A 900 47.05 44.96 -15.98
N GLY A 901 46.58 44.51 -17.14
CA GLY A 901 46.63 43.11 -17.56
C GLY A 901 47.72 42.82 -18.59
N PHE A 902 48.41 41.70 -18.41
CA PHE A 902 49.40 41.15 -19.34
C PHE A 902 49.00 39.73 -19.71
N GLY A 903 48.85 39.43 -20.99
CA GLY A 903 48.58 38.09 -21.49
C GLY A 903 49.51 37.74 -22.65
N ASN A 904 49.58 36.45 -22.96
CA ASN A 904 50.25 35.97 -24.14
C ASN A 904 49.26 35.26 -25.08
N ASP A 905 49.49 35.43 -26.38
CA ASP A 905 48.89 34.57 -27.41
C ASP A 905 50.02 33.78 -28.06
N VAL A 906 50.02 32.46 -27.86
CA VAL A 906 51.10 31.57 -28.28
C VAL A 906 50.67 30.87 -29.56
N SER A 907 51.27 31.25 -30.68
CA SER A 907 51.03 30.65 -31.99
C SER A 907 52.21 29.75 -32.37
N SER A 908 51.96 28.48 -32.67
CA SER A 908 53.00 27.58 -33.16
C SER A 908 53.49 28.04 -34.55
N LEU A 909 54.79 28.25 -34.69
CA LEU A 909 55.41 28.56 -35.99
C LEU A 909 55.82 27.27 -36.71
N ILE A 910 56.52 26.40 -35.98
CA ILE A 910 57.05 25.09 -36.38
C ILE A 910 57.25 24.22 -35.13
N ASP A 911 57.48 22.93 -35.30
CA ASP A 911 57.86 22.05 -34.18
C ASP A 911 59.08 22.60 -33.43
N GLY A 912 58.88 22.85 -32.13
CA GLY A 912 59.90 23.41 -31.24
C GLY A 912 60.06 24.94 -31.25
N ALA A 913 59.29 25.69 -32.06
CA ALA A 913 59.31 27.17 -32.04
C ALA A 913 57.91 27.78 -32.11
N ALA A 914 57.64 28.77 -31.26
CA ALA A 914 56.37 29.49 -31.20
C ALA A 914 56.59 31.02 -31.24
N VAL A 915 55.64 31.75 -31.83
CA VAL A 915 55.50 33.21 -31.62
C VAL A 915 54.69 33.42 -30.35
N VAL A 916 55.17 34.32 -29.51
CA VAL A 916 54.43 34.82 -28.35
C VAL A 916 54.09 36.28 -28.63
N ALA A 917 52.83 36.56 -28.90
CA ALA A 917 52.35 37.95 -28.98
C ALA A 917 52.05 38.44 -27.55
N LEU A 918 52.70 39.52 -27.15
CA LEU A 918 52.47 40.17 -25.86
C LEU A 918 51.35 41.19 -26.01
N ASP A 919 50.21 40.92 -25.39
CA ASP A 919 49.08 41.84 -25.37
C ASP A 919 49.24 42.76 -24.15
N ARG A 920 49.82 43.96 -24.34
CA ARG A 920 49.88 44.99 -23.31
C ARG A 920 48.55 45.75 -23.32
N GLY A 921 47.72 45.55 -22.29
CA GLY A 921 46.57 46.41 -22.03
C GLY A 921 45.21 45.85 -22.46
N ARG A 922 44.91 44.58 -22.13
CA ARG A 922 43.51 44.16 -22.05
C ARG A 922 42.82 44.97 -20.95
N LYS A 923 41.94 45.88 -21.37
CA LYS A 923 41.03 46.64 -20.51
C LYS A 923 39.92 45.76 -19.97
#